data_AF-A0A8K1C5G7-F1
#
_entry.id   AF-A0A8K1C5G7-F1
#
_cell.length_a   1.000
_cell.length_b   1.000
_cell.length_c   1.000
_cell.angle_alpha   90.00
_cell.angle_beta   90.00
_cell.angle_gamma   90.00
#
_symmetry.space_group_name_H-M   'P 1'
#
loop_
_entity.id
_entity.type
_entity.pdbx_description
1 polymer ?
#
loop_
_entity_poly.entity_id
_entity_poly.type
_entity_poly.pdbx_seq_one_letter_code
_entity_poly.pdbx_strand_id
1 'polypeptide(L)'
;MRAEAAEARIASLEAALVTRSRPERKQQACRYFRRYGHCRRGYMCTFAHEENVATLRQKLAAKEREVAALQRFGKLRSEMKANIAKVEEEMKIKYAKANSLDLVIAMDCTESMSRWIDSAKSSIIEIITNVKTDHPRAKVRVGFVAYRDFCDGANRLQLHQLTEAIESVRHFISKLGAFGGGDGPEDIQGGLEQVLKMDFQADAKRLVLVADAPCHGNEFHSMKDDQHYASQIRASPNIRTQMRELCYKGIDFTFIEIVPNDTAKMVAILQEEYKSAQSLDGLEREFLKISLANSGDHVRFATVVHGSASSSLSASKARSVLASSKKALGIPSRAPTRPGLVGIAEEGSEEKVAPVSSSAPLAAPSVEPLEWTSLERRRTVSAVRHSFHFRPGEPIDWSKLNLKHTTQRTTIRVLPTCFAKGTMRSAHAMYDCTMKKRLVAKFYFGKAAKMSSSSSACQRNDVEMQTVAKQLATEFSLHPEVEDAVDFIFTCWYEIEDPVAVGLHPAMKMFTAEPFIEGEYKKYNNNNGWVNEKILPLSDSAQAFSHFTWQKTYGQLLVVDLQGVGGVFTDPQIHALQESQFGHGNLSMAGMTAFFATHKCNSVCKTLQLSPFNADDEENSGKDDDTKEETKAIKDKVMTCSCPLCGSITTQLHSAFIDAHATGRDMYCDDCTTRVNTRETKTCVVCGKENLFSPYWYDMKGMEHPTTCKWCKT
;
A
#
# COMPACT_ATOMS: atom_id res chain seq x y z
N MET A 1 -4.01 -26.51 23.50
CA MET A 1 -3.30 -25.52 24.35
C MET A 1 -4.04 -24.19 24.56
N ARG A 2 -4.03 -23.23 23.61
CA ARG A 2 -4.55 -21.85 23.90
C ARG A 2 -6.05 -21.80 24.29
N ALA A 3 -6.89 -22.68 23.74
CA ALA A 3 -8.30 -22.81 24.15
C ALA A 3 -8.44 -23.34 25.59
N GLU A 4 -7.84 -24.50 25.89
CA GLU A 4 -7.88 -25.08 27.25
C GLU A 4 -7.36 -24.10 28.32
N ALA A 5 -6.32 -23.32 28.02
CA ALA A 5 -5.77 -22.32 28.93
C ALA A 5 -6.74 -21.15 29.17
N ALA A 6 -7.54 -20.76 28.17
CA ALA A 6 -8.60 -19.77 28.33
C ALA A 6 -9.82 -20.32 29.08
N GLU A 7 -10.19 -21.58 28.82
CA GLU A 7 -11.28 -22.31 29.50
C GLU A 7 -10.95 -22.56 30.99
N ALA A 8 -9.72 -22.97 31.31
CA ALA A 8 -9.23 -23.04 32.69
C ALA A 8 -9.26 -21.67 33.40
N ARG A 9 -9.07 -20.58 32.63
CA ARG A 9 -9.17 -19.21 33.17
C ARG A 9 -10.61 -18.74 33.36
N ILE A 10 -11.55 -19.23 32.56
CA ILE A 10 -13.01 -19.08 32.78
C ILE A 10 -13.39 -19.77 34.10
N ALA A 11 -13.09 -21.07 34.26
CA ALA A 11 -13.40 -21.82 35.48
C ALA A 11 -12.80 -21.18 36.75
N SER A 12 -11.58 -20.62 36.65
CA SER A 12 -10.93 -19.85 37.71
C SER A 12 -11.69 -18.56 38.08
N LEU A 13 -12.29 -17.86 37.11
CA LEU A 13 -13.09 -16.65 37.32
C LEU A 13 -14.50 -16.96 37.83
N GLU A 14 -15.12 -18.04 37.34
CA GLU A 14 -16.41 -18.55 37.82
C GLU A 14 -16.33 -18.98 39.29
N ALA A 15 -15.31 -19.76 39.67
CA ALA A 15 -15.09 -20.16 41.06
C ALA A 15 -14.90 -18.94 41.99
N ALA A 16 -14.16 -17.91 41.53
CA ALA A 16 -14.00 -16.67 42.26
C ALA A 16 -15.33 -15.88 42.40
N LEU A 17 -16.19 -15.90 41.39
CA LEU A 17 -17.53 -15.30 41.42
C LEU A 17 -18.51 -16.05 42.33
N VAL A 18 -18.53 -17.38 42.28
CA VAL A 18 -19.38 -18.22 43.16
C VAL A 18 -18.99 -18.02 44.62
N THR A 19 -17.69 -18.01 44.93
CA THR A 19 -17.20 -17.76 46.29
C THR A 19 -17.64 -16.38 46.81
N ARG A 20 -17.53 -15.33 45.97
CA ARG A 20 -17.88 -13.94 46.34
C ARG A 20 -19.38 -13.60 46.22
N SER A 21 -20.21 -14.53 45.75
CA SER A 21 -21.68 -14.35 45.68
C SER A 21 -22.41 -14.87 46.92
N ARG A 22 -21.70 -15.51 47.87
CA ARG A 22 -22.27 -15.97 49.15
C ARG A 22 -22.40 -14.79 50.13
N PRO A 23 -23.53 -14.67 50.87
CA PRO A 23 -23.78 -13.54 51.77
C PRO A 23 -23.09 -13.73 53.13
N GLU A 24 -21.78 -13.49 53.21
CA GLU A 24 -21.06 -13.43 54.49
C GLU A 24 -20.71 -11.98 54.92
N ARG A 25 -20.23 -11.85 56.16
CA ARG A 25 -20.29 -10.61 56.95
C ARG A 25 -19.60 -9.42 56.28
N LYS A 26 -20.20 -8.24 56.43
CA LYS A 26 -19.71 -6.92 55.96
C LYS A 26 -18.32 -6.55 56.54
N GLN A 27 -17.24 -7.16 56.02
CA GLN A 27 -15.89 -6.64 56.23
C GLN A 27 -15.73 -5.32 55.46
N GLN A 28 -15.10 -4.33 56.08
CA GLN A 28 -14.82 -3.07 55.40
C GLN A 28 -13.67 -3.27 54.37
N ALA A 29 -13.82 -2.70 53.18
CA ALA A 29 -12.80 -2.79 52.14
C ALA A 29 -11.57 -1.93 52.48
N CYS A 30 -10.37 -2.46 52.26
CA CYS A 30 -9.12 -1.80 52.63
C CYS A 30 -8.90 -0.51 51.81
N ARG A 31 -8.96 0.65 52.48
CA ARG A 31 -8.70 1.96 51.85
C ARG A 31 -7.32 2.08 51.19
N TYR A 32 -6.32 1.31 51.62
CA TYR A 32 -5.00 1.29 50.99
C TYR A 32 -4.99 0.44 49.72
N PHE A 33 -5.44 -0.82 49.79
CA PHE A 33 -5.53 -1.70 48.62
C PHE A 33 -6.40 -1.09 47.51
N ARG A 34 -7.58 -0.56 47.88
CA ARG A 34 -8.50 0.12 46.96
C ARG A 34 -7.97 1.43 46.36
N ARG A 35 -6.84 1.96 46.87
CA ARG A 35 -6.18 3.20 46.42
C ARG A 35 -4.88 2.96 45.63
N TYR A 36 -4.21 1.83 45.87
CA TYR A 36 -2.86 1.57 45.33
C TYR A 36 -2.70 0.20 44.64
N GLY A 37 -3.75 -0.64 44.58
CA GLY A 37 -3.68 -2.02 44.06
C GLY A 37 -2.91 -3.00 44.95
N HIS A 38 -2.29 -2.50 46.02
CA HIS A 38 -1.53 -3.26 47.02
C HIS A 38 -1.68 -2.59 48.39
N CYS A 39 -1.27 -3.29 49.45
CA CYS A 39 -1.31 -2.78 50.82
C CYS A 39 -0.01 -3.12 51.55
N ARG A 40 0.60 -2.14 52.23
CA ARG A 40 1.86 -2.32 52.97
C ARG A 40 1.77 -3.29 54.16
N ARG A 41 0.57 -3.71 54.57
CA ARG A 41 0.37 -4.78 55.57
C ARG A 41 0.28 -6.19 54.96
N GLY A 42 0.25 -6.32 53.63
CA GLY A 42 0.19 -7.63 52.96
C GLY A 42 -0.93 -8.51 53.48
N TYR A 43 -0.58 -9.74 53.89
CA TYR A 43 -1.48 -10.71 54.52
C TYR A 43 -1.93 -10.33 55.94
N MET A 44 -1.27 -9.36 56.60
CA MET A 44 -1.62 -8.87 57.94
C MET A 44 -2.64 -7.71 57.91
N CYS A 45 -3.42 -7.56 56.83
CA CYS A 45 -4.44 -6.53 56.74
C CYS A 45 -5.82 -7.07 57.12
N THR A 46 -6.44 -6.48 58.15
CA THR A 46 -7.77 -6.83 58.68
C THR A 46 -8.94 -6.28 57.85
N PHE A 47 -8.72 -5.96 56.58
CA PHE A 47 -9.67 -5.29 55.69
C PHE A 47 -9.56 -5.89 54.29
N ALA A 48 -10.69 -6.10 53.61
CA ALA A 48 -10.74 -6.86 52.35
C ALA A 48 -9.87 -6.25 51.23
N HIS A 49 -9.10 -7.11 50.55
CA HIS A 49 -8.17 -6.81 49.44
C HIS A 49 -8.74 -7.29 48.10
N GLU A 50 -9.97 -6.89 47.77
CA GLU A 50 -10.76 -7.59 46.75
C GLU A 50 -11.11 -6.74 45.52
N GLU A 51 -11.01 -7.37 44.35
CA GLU A 51 -11.64 -6.88 43.12
C GLU A 51 -13.17 -7.03 43.21
N ASN A 52 -13.89 -6.00 42.75
CA ASN A 52 -15.34 -5.96 42.78
C ASN A 52 -15.96 -7.06 41.89
N VAL A 53 -17.10 -7.61 42.31
CA VAL A 53 -17.90 -8.59 41.56
C VAL A 53 -18.21 -8.10 40.13
N ALA A 54 -18.47 -6.80 39.95
CA ALA A 54 -18.64 -6.21 38.63
C ALA A 54 -17.40 -6.37 37.72
N THR A 55 -16.20 -6.16 38.28
CA THR A 55 -14.91 -6.31 37.58
C THR A 55 -14.62 -7.78 37.24
N LEU A 56 -14.96 -8.71 38.14
CA LEU A 56 -14.86 -10.15 37.84
C LEU A 56 -15.81 -10.57 36.71
N ARG A 57 -17.08 -10.12 36.74
CA ARG A 57 -18.05 -10.38 35.66
C ARG A 57 -17.57 -9.83 34.31
N GLN A 58 -16.97 -8.63 34.30
CA GLN A 58 -16.40 -8.03 33.10
C GLN A 58 -15.20 -8.84 32.56
N LYS A 59 -14.33 -9.36 33.44
CA LYS A 59 -13.21 -10.25 33.05
C LYS A 59 -13.70 -11.60 32.51
N LEU A 60 -14.71 -12.20 33.15
CA LEU A 60 -15.33 -13.45 32.71
C LEU A 60 -15.94 -13.27 31.32
N ALA A 61 -16.80 -12.28 31.13
CA ALA A 61 -17.42 -11.94 29.85
C ALA A 61 -16.44 -11.46 28.76
N ALA A 62 -15.17 -11.19 29.09
CA ALA A 62 -14.10 -11.02 28.11
C ALA A 62 -13.51 -12.38 27.69
N LYS A 63 -13.25 -13.29 28.64
CA LYS A 63 -12.71 -14.63 28.35
C LYS A 63 -13.71 -15.56 27.67
N GLU A 64 -14.99 -15.50 28.00
CA GLU A 64 -16.06 -16.23 27.28
C GLU A 64 -16.07 -15.87 25.78
N ARG A 65 -15.95 -14.57 25.46
CA ARG A 65 -15.86 -14.09 24.07
C ARG A 65 -14.58 -14.51 23.37
N GLU A 66 -13.46 -14.58 24.11
CA GLU A 66 -12.17 -15.07 23.61
C GLU A 66 -12.22 -16.56 23.22
N VAL A 67 -12.80 -17.42 24.07
CA VAL A 67 -13.01 -18.85 23.76
C VAL A 67 -13.96 -19.01 22.58
N ALA A 68 -15.08 -18.27 22.54
CA ALA A 68 -16.00 -18.31 21.40
C ALA A 68 -15.34 -17.84 20.09
N ALA A 69 -14.39 -16.90 20.15
CA ALA A 69 -13.59 -16.49 18.99
C ALA A 69 -12.59 -17.56 18.55
N LEU A 70 -11.88 -18.20 19.49
CA LEU A 70 -10.97 -19.32 19.22
C LEU A 70 -11.69 -20.51 18.55
N GLN A 71 -12.89 -20.86 19.01
CA GLN A 71 -13.69 -21.94 18.41
C GLN A 71 -14.10 -21.61 16.96
N ARG A 72 -14.57 -20.38 16.68
CA ARG A 72 -14.87 -19.92 15.30
C ARG A 72 -13.61 -19.90 14.43
N PHE A 73 -12.48 -19.47 14.98
CA PHE A 73 -11.19 -19.41 14.30
C PHE A 73 -10.70 -20.80 13.86
N GLY A 74 -10.86 -21.84 14.70
CA GLY A 74 -10.50 -23.21 14.33
C GLY A 74 -11.25 -23.72 13.09
N LYS A 75 -12.56 -23.43 13.00
CA LYS A 75 -13.35 -23.73 11.79
C LYS A 75 -12.87 -22.91 10.59
N LEU A 76 -12.76 -21.59 10.74
CA LEU A 76 -12.34 -20.68 9.67
C LEU A 76 -10.97 -21.04 9.09
N ARG A 77 -10.03 -21.46 9.96
CA ARG A 77 -8.70 -21.97 9.60
C ARG A 77 -8.76 -23.28 8.82
N SER A 78 -9.68 -24.18 9.16
CA SER A 78 -9.88 -25.44 8.45
C SER A 78 -10.44 -25.21 7.05
N GLU A 79 -11.42 -24.30 6.92
CA GLU A 79 -11.94 -23.84 5.64
C GLU A 79 -10.86 -23.14 4.79
N MET A 80 -10.02 -22.30 5.42
CA MET A 80 -8.87 -21.66 4.77
C MET A 80 -7.86 -22.68 4.22
N LYS A 81 -7.42 -23.68 5.01
CA LYS A 81 -6.48 -24.73 4.55
C LYS A 81 -7.06 -25.53 3.36
N ALA A 82 -8.36 -25.81 3.38
CA ALA A 82 -9.06 -26.45 2.25
C ALA A 82 -9.19 -25.55 1.00
N ASN A 83 -9.27 -24.23 1.16
CA ASN A 83 -9.31 -23.28 0.05
C ASN A 83 -7.91 -23.05 -0.56
N ILE A 84 -6.87 -22.92 0.26
CA ILE A 84 -5.46 -22.83 -0.20
C ILE A 84 -5.11 -24.02 -1.08
N ALA A 85 -5.40 -25.25 -0.65
CA ALA A 85 -5.10 -26.46 -1.42
C ALA A 85 -5.74 -26.47 -2.83
N LYS A 86 -6.96 -25.94 -2.99
CA LYS A 86 -7.59 -25.77 -4.31
C LYS A 86 -6.87 -24.71 -5.15
N VAL A 87 -6.45 -23.61 -4.54
CA VAL A 87 -5.73 -22.52 -5.24
C VAL A 87 -4.37 -23.00 -5.72
N GLU A 88 -3.63 -23.72 -4.88
CA GLU A 88 -2.38 -24.36 -5.28
C GLU A 88 -2.56 -25.30 -6.46
N GLU A 89 -3.60 -26.13 -6.46
CA GLU A 89 -3.87 -27.07 -7.56
C GLU A 89 -4.25 -26.33 -8.85
N GLU A 90 -5.10 -25.30 -8.77
CA GLU A 90 -5.37 -24.43 -9.91
C GLU A 90 -4.11 -23.69 -10.41
N MET A 91 -3.20 -23.31 -9.52
CA MET A 91 -1.92 -22.71 -9.88
C MET A 91 -0.99 -23.73 -10.54
N LYS A 92 -0.86 -24.95 -10.01
CA LYS A 92 -0.07 -26.05 -10.61
C LYS A 92 -0.52 -26.33 -12.04
N ILE A 93 -1.84 -26.41 -12.27
CA ILE A 93 -2.43 -26.61 -13.61
C ILE A 93 -2.14 -25.41 -14.56
N LYS A 94 -2.04 -24.18 -14.05
CA LYS A 94 -1.76 -22.96 -14.83
C LYS A 94 -0.27 -22.59 -14.94
N TYR A 95 0.62 -23.26 -14.20
CA TYR A 95 1.96 -22.75 -13.88
C TYR A 95 2.86 -22.54 -15.11
N ALA A 96 2.63 -23.29 -16.19
CA ALA A 96 3.34 -23.16 -17.46
C ALA A 96 3.01 -21.87 -18.24
N LYS A 97 1.84 -21.25 -18.02
CA LYS A 97 1.46 -19.97 -18.63
C LYS A 97 1.69 -18.78 -17.68
N ALA A 98 1.30 -18.92 -16.42
CA ALA A 98 1.37 -17.84 -15.43
C ALA A 98 2.81 -17.37 -15.13
N ASN A 99 3.82 -18.18 -15.48
CA ASN A 99 5.23 -17.86 -15.36
C ASN A 99 5.93 -17.71 -16.74
N SER A 100 5.24 -17.06 -17.68
CA SER A 100 5.77 -16.70 -18.99
C SER A 100 5.61 -15.20 -19.26
N LEU A 101 6.58 -14.62 -19.98
CA LEU A 101 6.63 -13.23 -20.40
C LEU A 101 6.88 -13.14 -21.91
N ASP A 102 6.01 -12.42 -22.61
CA ASP A 102 6.26 -11.91 -23.96
C ASP A 102 6.66 -10.43 -23.87
N LEU A 103 7.92 -10.12 -24.20
CA LEU A 103 8.45 -8.75 -24.26
C LEU A 103 8.68 -8.33 -25.71
N VAL A 104 8.03 -7.26 -26.15
CA VAL A 104 8.29 -6.63 -27.45
C VAL A 104 8.90 -5.25 -27.23
N ILE A 105 10.02 -4.98 -27.89
CA ILE A 105 10.60 -3.64 -27.96
C ILE A 105 10.28 -3.09 -29.36
N ALA A 106 9.48 -2.03 -29.40
CA ALA A 106 9.34 -1.17 -30.57
C ALA A 106 10.29 0.02 -30.39
N MET A 107 11.19 0.23 -31.33
CA MET A 107 12.26 1.24 -31.23
C MET A 107 12.39 2.00 -32.55
N ASP A 108 12.36 3.30 -32.42
CA ASP A 108 12.75 4.25 -33.45
C ASP A 108 14.20 3.98 -33.91
N CYS A 109 14.42 3.90 -35.22
CA CYS A 109 15.70 3.56 -35.84
C CYS A 109 16.19 4.60 -36.86
N THR A 110 15.75 5.85 -36.72
CA THR A 110 16.22 7.04 -37.46
C THR A 110 17.67 7.44 -37.10
N GLU A 111 18.22 8.46 -37.76
CA GLU A 111 19.61 8.90 -37.53
C GLU A 111 19.88 9.39 -36.09
N SER A 112 18.96 10.16 -35.49
CA SER A 112 19.09 10.71 -34.13
C SER A 112 19.20 9.61 -33.06
N MET A 113 18.50 8.49 -33.28
CA MET A 113 18.40 7.38 -32.34
C MET A 113 19.65 6.49 -32.27
N SER A 114 20.70 6.76 -33.06
CA SER A 114 22.01 6.09 -33.06
C SER A 114 22.48 5.54 -31.70
N ARG A 115 22.54 6.40 -30.67
CA ARG A 115 23.06 6.03 -29.33
C ARG A 115 22.14 5.06 -28.58
N TRP A 116 20.85 5.10 -28.84
CA TRP A 116 19.84 4.24 -28.21
C TRP A 116 19.81 2.86 -28.86
N ILE A 117 19.98 2.79 -30.18
CA ILE A 117 20.17 1.52 -30.90
C ILE A 117 21.44 0.80 -30.41
N ASP A 118 22.55 1.51 -30.23
CA ASP A 118 23.82 0.90 -29.75
C ASP A 118 23.76 0.49 -28.27
N SER A 119 22.99 1.22 -27.44
CA SER A 119 22.62 0.74 -26.10
C SER A 119 21.79 -0.55 -26.19
N ALA A 120 20.73 -0.59 -27.02
CA ALA A 120 19.87 -1.77 -27.18
C ALA A 120 20.62 -3.01 -27.71
N LYS A 121 21.56 -2.85 -28.66
CA LYS A 121 22.48 -3.92 -29.14
C LYS A 121 23.25 -4.57 -28.00
N SER A 122 23.65 -3.78 -27.01
CA SER A 122 24.46 -4.18 -25.86
C SER A 122 23.60 -4.74 -24.72
N SER A 123 22.50 -4.05 -24.40
CA SER A 123 21.64 -4.30 -23.25
C SER A 123 20.72 -5.51 -23.37
N ILE A 124 20.42 -6.03 -24.57
CA ILE A 124 19.36 -7.04 -24.72
C ILE A 124 19.62 -8.34 -23.95
N ILE A 125 20.89 -8.78 -23.86
CA ILE A 125 21.27 -9.93 -23.02
C ILE A 125 21.16 -9.58 -21.53
N GLU A 126 21.60 -8.39 -21.13
CA GLU A 126 21.53 -7.94 -19.73
C GLU A 126 20.08 -7.87 -19.23
N ILE A 127 19.19 -7.26 -20.01
CA ILE A 127 17.75 -7.17 -19.71
C ILE A 127 17.18 -8.57 -19.41
N ILE A 128 17.42 -9.54 -20.29
CA ILE A 128 16.84 -10.88 -20.15
C ILE A 128 17.54 -11.69 -19.04
N THR A 129 18.85 -11.48 -18.84
CA THR A 129 19.60 -12.09 -17.73
C THR A 129 19.09 -11.58 -16.38
N ASN A 130 18.82 -10.27 -16.27
CA ASN A 130 18.28 -9.67 -15.07
C ASN A 130 16.82 -10.10 -14.83
N VAL A 131 15.96 -10.17 -15.86
CA VAL A 131 14.60 -10.75 -15.74
C VAL A 131 14.65 -12.22 -15.28
N LYS A 132 15.61 -13.02 -15.77
CA LYS A 132 15.80 -14.41 -15.32
C LYS A 132 16.44 -14.51 -13.94
N THR A 133 17.19 -13.50 -13.49
CA THR A 133 17.73 -13.44 -12.11
C THR A 133 16.62 -13.10 -11.12
N ASP A 134 15.76 -12.12 -11.45
CA ASP A 134 14.55 -11.80 -10.71
C ASP A 134 13.55 -12.97 -10.68
N HIS A 135 13.42 -13.73 -11.78
CA HIS A 135 12.45 -14.80 -11.92
C HIS A 135 13.05 -16.10 -12.55
N PRO A 136 13.83 -16.90 -11.80
CA PRO A 136 14.64 -18.02 -12.34
C PRO A 136 13.92 -19.15 -13.08
N ARG A 137 12.59 -19.24 -12.95
CA ARG A 137 11.75 -20.25 -13.61
C ARG A 137 10.96 -19.71 -14.82
N ALA A 138 11.13 -18.42 -15.15
CA ALA A 138 10.30 -17.75 -16.14
C ALA A 138 10.71 -18.06 -17.58
N LYS A 139 9.73 -18.38 -18.42
CA LYS A 139 9.91 -18.39 -19.87
C LYS A 139 9.83 -16.96 -20.39
N VAL A 140 10.85 -16.52 -21.12
CA VAL A 140 10.88 -15.17 -21.70
C VAL A 140 11.01 -15.33 -23.21
N ARG A 141 10.01 -14.84 -23.96
CA ARG A 141 10.12 -14.64 -25.41
C ARG A 141 10.31 -13.16 -25.69
N VAL A 142 11.18 -12.85 -26.64
CA VAL A 142 11.47 -11.47 -27.04
C VAL A 142 11.20 -11.27 -28.53
N GLY A 143 10.51 -10.19 -28.85
CA GLY A 143 10.29 -9.68 -30.21
C GLY A 143 10.83 -8.25 -30.32
N PHE A 144 11.10 -7.81 -31.55
CA PHE A 144 11.61 -6.47 -31.82
C PHE A 144 10.92 -5.89 -33.06
N VAL A 145 10.61 -4.59 -33.03
CA VAL A 145 10.12 -3.82 -34.18
C VAL A 145 10.97 -2.56 -34.30
N ALA A 146 11.80 -2.50 -35.33
CA ALA A 146 12.42 -1.26 -35.79
C ALA A 146 11.43 -0.54 -36.71
N TYR A 147 11.15 0.73 -36.42
CA TYR A 147 10.37 1.61 -37.29
C TYR A 147 11.13 2.91 -37.63
N ARG A 148 10.72 3.56 -38.71
CA ARG A 148 11.18 4.85 -39.26
C ARG A 148 10.03 5.51 -40.04
N ASP A 149 10.29 6.60 -40.75
CA ASP A 149 9.34 7.34 -41.59
C ASP A 149 9.06 6.67 -42.96
N PHE A 150 7.95 7.08 -43.58
CA PHE A 150 7.55 6.76 -44.95
C PHE A 150 8.63 7.01 -46.01
N CYS A 151 9.55 7.95 -45.81
CA CYS A 151 10.68 8.17 -46.72
C CYS A 151 11.65 6.98 -46.82
N ASP A 152 11.78 6.15 -45.76
CA ASP A 152 12.67 4.99 -45.73
C ASP A 152 12.15 3.76 -46.51
N GLY A 153 10.95 3.87 -47.10
CA GLY A 153 10.41 2.92 -48.07
C GLY A 153 10.42 1.47 -47.59
N ALA A 154 11.25 0.62 -48.20
CA ALA A 154 11.36 -0.80 -47.86
C ALA A 154 12.02 -1.07 -46.50
N ASN A 155 12.75 -0.11 -45.94
CA ASN A 155 13.39 -0.21 -44.63
C ASN A 155 12.58 0.44 -43.50
N ARG A 156 11.42 1.05 -43.82
CA ARG A 156 10.55 1.73 -42.84
C ARG A 156 10.16 0.85 -41.65
N LEU A 157 9.88 -0.44 -41.90
CA LEU A 157 9.47 -1.40 -40.88
C LEU A 157 10.30 -2.67 -41.00
N GLN A 158 11.04 -3.02 -39.94
CA GLN A 158 11.83 -4.25 -39.86
C GLN A 158 11.53 -4.94 -38.52
N LEU A 159 11.13 -6.21 -38.51
CA LEU A 159 10.74 -6.91 -37.28
C LEU A 159 11.39 -8.28 -37.09
N HIS A 160 11.54 -8.66 -35.82
CA HIS A 160 11.83 -10.02 -35.37
C HIS A 160 10.65 -10.50 -34.49
N GLN A 161 10.07 -11.65 -34.83
CA GLN A 161 8.95 -12.24 -34.08
C GLN A 161 9.36 -12.74 -32.69
N LEU A 162 8.38 -12.89 -31.79
CA LEU A 162 8.57 -13.38 -30.41
C LEU A 162 9.24 -14.77 -30.38
N THR A 163 10.42 -14.88 -29.77
CA THR A 163 11.17 -16.15 -29.64
C THR A 163 11.86 -16.30 -28.28
N GLU A 164 12.04 -17.55 -27.82
CA GLU A 164 12.94 -17.88 -26.68
C GLU A 164 14.44 -17.81 -27.11
N ALA A 165 14.74 -17.76 -28.41
CA ALA A 165 16.10 -17.77 -28.98
C ALA A 165 16.79 -16.39 -28.95
N ILE A 166 17.27 -15.97 -27.77
CA ILE A 166 17.87 -14.66 -27.50
C ILE A 166 18.93 -14.24 -28.55
N GLU A 167 19.83 -15.15 -28.94
CA GLU A 167 20.90 -14.82 -29.89
C GLU A 167 20.38 -14.48 -31.30
N SER A 168 19.20 -14.95 -31.73
CA SER A 168 18.63 -14.52 -33.03
C SER A 168 18.09 -13.09 -32.95
N VAL A 169 17.49 -12.72 -31.82
CA VAL A 169 17.06 -11.34 -31.53
C VAL A 169 18.27 -10.41 -31.47
N ARG A 170 19.33 -10.79 -30.74
CA ARG A 170 20.60 -10.05 -30.73
C ARG A 170 21.20 -9.92 -32.13
N HIS A 171 21.25 -11.00 -32.91
CA HIS A 171 21.79 -10.98 -34.27
C HIS A 171 20.97 -10.07 -35.20
N PHE A 172 19.65 -9.98 -35.02
CA PHE A 172 18.80 -9.03 -35.71
C PHE A 172 19.13 -7.58 -35.31
N ILE A 173 19.11 -7.25 -34.01
CA ILE A 173 19.39 -5.90 -33.50
C ILE A 173 20.81 -5.45 -33.90
N SER A 174 21.79 -6.36 -33.93
CA SER A 174 23.18 -6.05 -34.36
C SER A 174 23.30 -5.58 -35.81
N LYS A 175 22.30 -5.84 -36.66
CA LYS A 175 22.25 -5.38 -38.06
C LYS A 175 21.53 -4.04 -38.22
N LEU A 176 20.88 -3.53 -37.19
CA LEU A 176 20.17 -2.24 -37.25
C LEU A 176 21.18 -1.09 -37.23
N GLY A 177 21.18 -0.30 -38.29
CA GLY A 177 21.80 1.02 -38.33
C GLY A 177 20.74 2.10 -38.07
N ALA A 178 21.16 3.17 -37.41
CA ALA A 178 20.47 4.44 -37.46
C ALA A 178 20.69 5.06 -38.84
N PHE A 179 19.61 5.40 -39.53
CA PHE A 179 19.58 6.14 -40.79
C PHE A 179 18.14 6.55 -41.07
N GLY A 180 17.94 7.53 -41.95
CA GLY A 180 16.61 7.95 -42.36
C GLY A 180 15.90 8.81 -41.30
N GLY A 181 14.59 8.85 -41.41
CA GLY A 181 13.76 9.96 -40.91
C GLY A 181 13.59 11.06 -41.96
N GLY A 182 12.45 11.75 -41.94
CA GLY A 182 12.00 12.68 -43.00
C GLY A 182 11.61 14.04 -42.46
N ASP A 183 10.33 14.20 -42.13
CA ASP A 183 9.83 15.28 -41.27
C ASP A 183 10.10 14.98 -39.77
N GLY A 184 9.53 15.78 -38.87
CA GLY A 184 9.73 15.64 -37.42
C GLY A 184 8.96 14.49 -36.76
N PRO A 185 7.76 14.10 -37.23
CA PRO A 185 7.06 12.89 -36.79
C PRO A 185 7.44 11.63 -37.57
N GLU A 186 7.16 10.45 -36.98
CA GLU A 186 7.56 9.12 -37.47
C GLU A 186 6.40 8.11 -37.52
N ASP A 187 6.52 7.00 -38.28
CA ASP A 187 5.46 5.98 -38.45
C ASP A 187 5.36 4.98 -37.27
N ILE A 188 5.15 5.54 -36.08
CA ILE A 188 4.79 4.79 -34.88
C ILE A 188 3.48 4.00 -35.11
N GLN A 189 2.56 4.50 -35.94
CA GLN A 189 1.31 3.80 -36.30
C GLN A 189 1.60 2.44 -36.95
N GLY A 190 2.46 2.40 -37.98
CA GLY A 190 2.88 1.16 -38.64
C GLY A 190 3.71 0.27 -37.72
N GLY A 191 4.58 0.84 -36.88
CA GLY A 191 5.31 0.11 -35.84
C GLY A 191 4.38 -0.64 -34.88
N LEU A 192 3.40 0.06 -34.29
CA LEU A 192 2.38 -0.52 -33.42
C LEU A 192 1.47 -1.53 -34.15
N GLU A 193 1.24 -1.36 -35.45
CA GLU A 193 0.49 -2.31 -36.26
C GLU A 193 1.23 -3.65 -36.39
N GLN A 194 2.56 -3.64 -36.55
CA GLN A 194 3.36 -4.87 -36.54
C GLN A 194 3.35 -5.54 -35.15
N VAL A 195 3.42 -4.77 -34.06
CA VAL A 195 3.30 -5.34 -32.70
C VAL A 195 1.94 -6.00 -32.50
N LEU A 196 0.84 -5.35 -32.88
CA LEU A 196 -0.51 -5.91 -32.74
C LEU A 196 -0.74 -7.20 -33.56
N LYS A 197 0.10 -7.45 -34.57
CA LYS A 197 0.14 -8.68 -35.39
C LYS A 197 1.06 -9.78 -34.82
N MET A 198 1.83 -9.53 -33.76
CA MET A 198 2.67 -10.56 -33.13
C MET A 198 1.86 -11.58 -32.32
N ASP A 199 2.33 -12.83 -32.30
CA ASP A 199 1.69 -13.94 -31.60
C ASP A 199 2.01 -13.94 -30.09
N PHE A 200 1.28 -13.13 -29.32
CA PHE A 200 1.36 -13.07 -27.86
C PHE A 200 0.65 -14.26 -27.19
N GLN A 201 1.41 -15.24 -26.72
CA GLN A 201 0.95 -16.48 -26.08
C GLN A 201 0.99 -16.44 -24.53
N ALA A 202 1.83 -15.57 -23.97
CA ALA A 202 2.10 -15.49 -22.54
C ALA A 202 0.98 -14.79 -21.74
N ASP A 203 0.90 -15.08 -20.44
CA ASP A 203 -0.02 -14.38 -19.52
C ASP A 203 0.54 -13.00 -19.13
N ALA A 204 1.85 -12.85 -18.97
CA ALA A 204 2.50 -11.53 -18.89
C ALA A 204 2.91 -11.09 -20.31
N LYS A 205 2.45 -9.91 -20.72
CA LYS A 205 2.71 -9.35 -22.06
C LYS A 205 3.10 -7.90 -21.89
N ARG A 206 4.22 -7.48 -22.47
CA ARG A 206 4.64 -6.07 -22.44
C ARG A 206 5.15 -5.58 -23.79
N LEU A 207 4.70 -4.39 -24.16
CA LEU A 207 5.29 -3.56 -25.19
C LEU A 207 6.07 -2.41 -24.52
N VAL A 208 7.33 -2.26 -24.90
CA VAL A 208 8.13 -1.05 -24.66
C VAL A 208 8.27 -0.32 -25.99
N LEU A 209 7.77 0.92 -26.08
CA LEU A 209 7.97 1.83 -27.19
C LEU A 209 9.06 2.84 -26.83
N VAL A 210 10.01 3.09 -27.73
CA VAL A 210 11.18 3.97 -27.49
C VAL A 210 11.31 4.98 -28.63
N ALA A 211 11.18 6.27 -28.33
CA ALA A 211 11.18 7.35 -29.32
C ALA A 211 11.72 8.69 -28.77
N ASP A 212 12.39 9.46 -29.63
CA ASP A 212 12.55 10.92 -29.53
C ASP A 212 11.45 11.67 -30.30
N ALA A 213 10.99 11.14 -31.45
CA ALA A 213 9.95 11.73 -32.28
C ALA A 213 8.49 11.42 -31.84
N PRO A 214 7.51 12.30 -32.15
CA PRO A 214 6.08 11.99 -32.08
C PRO A 214 5.60 11.17 -33.29
N CYS A 215 4.37 10.63 -33.24
CA CYS A 215 3.74 9.96 -34.38
C CYS A 215 3.07 10.98 -35.33
N HIS A 216 3.02 10.70 -36.63
CA HIS A 216 2.37 11.61 -37.60
C HIS A 216 0.91 11.95 -37.24
N GLY A 217 0.49 13.15 -37.63
CA GLY A 217 -0.85 13.68 -37.50
C GLY A 217 -0.92 14.80 -36.48
N ASN A 218 -1.18 16.02 -36.98
CA ASN A 218 -1.34 17.29 -36.25
C ASN A 218 -2.14 17.27 -34.91
N GLU A 219 -2.95 16.25 -34.61
CA GLU A 219 -3.56 16.11 -33.27
C GLU A 219 -2.54 15.68 -32.19
N PHE A 220 -1.46 14.98 -32.54
CA PHE A 220 -0.50 14.38 -31.61
C PHE A 220 0.73 15.27 -31.30
N HIS A 221 1.08 16.21 -32.19
CA HIS A 221 2.25 17.10 -32.04
C HIS A 221 1.91 18.57 -32.36
N SER A 222 2.93 19.44 -32.26
CA SER A 222 2.92 20.82 -32.79
C SER A 222 3.88 21.02 -33.98
N MET A 223 4.56 19.95 -34.39
CA MET A 223 5.34 19.86 -35.64
C MET A 223 4.42 19.81 -36.87
N LYS A 224 5.01 19.79 -38.07
CA LYS A 224 4.27 19.65 -39.35
C LYS A 224 4.55 18.29 -39.98
N ASP A 225 3.49 17.64 -40.46
CA ASP A 225 3.56 16.47 -41.33
C ASP A 225 4.03 16.86 -42.76
N ASP A 226 4.90 16.06 -43.39
CA ASP A 226 5.21 16.23 -44.82
C ASP A 226 3.97 15.97 -45.69
N GLN A 227 3.69 16.91 -46.58
CA GLN A 227 2.61 16.81 -47.54
C GLN A 227 2.85 15.72 -48.60
N HIS A 228 4.10 15.30 -48.82
CA HIS A 228 4.42 14.18 -49.70
C HIS A 228 3.82 12.85 -49.21
N TYR A 229 3.85 12.61 -47.90
CA TYR A 229 3.33 11.38 -47.28
C TYR A 229 1.89 11.51 -46.76
N ALA A 230 1.22 12.64 -47.00
CA ALA A 230 -0.13 12.91 -46.50
C ALA A 230 -1.20 11.90 -46.98
N SER A 231 -0.97 11.12 -48.05
CA SER A 231 -1.89 10.04 -48.43
C SER A 231 -1.68 8.77 -47.58
N GLN A 232 -0.43 8.49 -47.24
CA GLN A 232 0.03 7.38 -46.42
C GLN A 232 -0.36 7.61 -44.96
N ILE A 233 -0.11 8.80 -44.42
CA ILE A 233 -0.51 9.24 -43.08
C ILE A 233 -2.04 9.14 -42.89
N ARG A 234 -2.84 9.47 -43.92
CA ARG A 234 -4.31 9.28 -43.90
C ARG A 234 -4.77 7.82 -44.02
N ALA A 235 -3.92 6.94 -44.52
CA ALA A 235 -4.16 5.50 -44.60
C ALA A 235 -3.62 4.73 -43.37
N SER A 236 -2.80 5.38 -42.53
CA SER A 236 -2.23 4.78 -41.33
C SER A 236 -3.30 4.34 -40.32
N PRO A 237 -3.06 3.24 -39.58
CA PRO A 237 -3.92 2.81 -38.48
C PRO A 237 -4.18 3.93 -37.46
N ASN A 238 -5.41 4.02 -36.97
CA ASN A 238 -5.77 5.02 -35.96
C ASN A 238 -5.15 4.67 -34.60
N ILE A 239 -4.11 5.41 -34.20
CA ILE A 239 -3.30 5.09 -33.01
C ILE A 239 -4.10 5.03 -31.71
N ARG A 240 -5.11 5.90 -31.55
CA ARG A 240 -6.08 5.87 -30.45
C ARG A 240 -6.74 4.49 -30.31
N THR A 241 -7.12 3.89 -31.44
CA THR A 241 -7.70 2.54 -31.50
C THR A 241 -6.67 1.45 -31.23
N GLN A 242 -5.44 1.59 -31.73
CA GLN A 242 -4.34 0.67 -31.42
C GLN A 242 -4.04 0.62 -29.91
N MET A 243 -4.03 1.76 -29.22
CA MET A 243 -3.86 1.80 -27.75
C MET A 243 -4.98 1.09 -26.99
N ARG A 244 -6.23 1.24 -27.45
CA ARG A 244 -7.38 0.51 -26.90
C ARG A 244 -7.27 -1.00 -27.17
N GLU A 245 -6.74 -1.40 -28.33
CA GLU A 245 -6.52 -2.82 -28.69
C GLU A 245 -5.39 -3.47 -27.88
N LEU A 246 -4.29 -2.75 -27.59
CA LEU A 246 -3.22 -3.21 -26.70
C LEU A 246 -3.76 -3.53 -25.30
N CYS A 247 -4.55 -2.61 -24.73
CA CYS A 247 -5.23 -2.81 -23.45
C CYS A 247 -6.19 -4.01 -23.50
N TYR A 248 -7.03 -4.11 -24.54
CA TYR A 248 -7.98 -5.21 -24.74
C TYR A 248 -7.29 -6.59 -24.83
N LYS A 249 -6.18 -6.71 -25.57
CA LYS A 249 -5.34 -7.92 -25.67
C LYS A 249 -4.55 -8.24 -24.39
N GLY A 250 -4.61 -7.36 -23.39
CA GLY A 250 -3.97 -7.52 -22.10
C GLY A 250 -2.46 -7.25 -22.11
N ILE A 251 -1.98 -6.39 -23.02
CA ILE A 251 -0.56 -6.03 -23.17
C ILE A 251 -0.29 -4.78 -22.33
N ASP A 252 0.53 -4.92 -21.28
CA ASP A 252 1.05 -3.78 -20.52
C ASP A 252 1.92 -2.91 -21.45
N PHE A 253 1.95 -1.60 -21.24
CA PHE A 253 2.64 -0.63 -22.08
C PHE A 253 3.69 0.18 -21.33
N THR A 254 4.79 0.53 -21.99
CA THR A 254 5.78 1.49 -21.48
C THR A 254 6.25 2.38 -22.61
N PHE A 255 6.13 3.69 -22.43
CA PHE A 255 6.75 4.68 -23.31
C PHE A 255 8.06 5.16 -22.68
N ILE A 256 9.17 4.97 -23.39
CA ILE A 256 10.47 5.56 -23.07
C ILE A 256 10.64 6.79 -23.97
N GLU A 257 10.48 7.98 -23.39
CA GLU A 257 10.65 9.25 -24.11
C GLU A 257 12.08 9.76 -23.99
N ILE A 258 12.68 10.03 -25.14
CA ILE A 258 14.04 10.57 -25.26
C ILE A 258 14.00 12.10 -25.34
N VAL A 259 13.01 12.69 -26.03
CA VAL A 259 12.80 14.16 -26.10
C VAL A 259 11.37 14.52 -25.66
N PRO A 260 11.13 14.68 -24.33
CA PRO A 260 9.78 14.90 -23.78
C PRO A 260 9.02 16.09 -24.37
N ASN A 261 9.72 17.15 -24.77
CA ASN A 261 9.10 18.35 -25.34
C ASN A 261 8.31 18.05 -26.62
N ASP A 262 8.78 17.07 -27.39
CA ASP A 262 8.23 16.73 -28.70
C ASP A 262 7.21 15.58 -28.60
N THR A 263 7.45 14.63 -27.68
CA THR A 263 6.55 13.47 -27.45
C THR A 263 5.39 13.73 -26.50
N ALA A 264 5.44 14.72 -25.59
CA ALA A 264 4.50 14.83 -24.46
C ALA A 264 3.02 14.80 -24.86
N LYS A 265 2.61 15.62 -25.84
CA LYS A 265 1.23 15.73 -26.32
C LYS A 265 0.70 14.40 -26.87
N MET A 266 1.51 13.70 -27.67
CA MET A 266 1.21 12.34 -28.13
C MET A 266 1.05 11.40 -26.94
N VAL A 267 2.05 11.34 -26.06
CA VAL A 267 2.10 10.37 -24.95
C VAL A 267 0.88 10.51 -24.04
N ALA A 268 0.42 11.73 -23.74
CA ALA A 268 -0.79 11.97 -22.97
C ALA A 268 -2.06 11.42 -23.66
N ILE A 269 -2.18 11.60 -24.98
CA ILE A 269 -3.30 11.05 -25.76
C ILE A 269 -3.26 9.52 -25.78
N LEU A 270 -2.09 8.91 -26.01
CA LEU A 270 -1.93 7.45 -25.96
C LEU A 270 -2.27 6.90 -24.57
N GLN A 271 -1.92 7.65 -23.54
CA GLN A 271 -2.17 7.31 -22.14
C GLN A 271 -3.66 7.39 -21.79
N GLU A 272 -4.37 8.44 -22.18
CA GLU A 272 -5.82 8.57 -22.01
C GLU A 272 -6.56 7.40 -22.70
N GLU A 273 -6.24 7.14 -23.97
CA GLU A 273 -6.95 6.15 -24.78
C GLU A 273 -6.77 4.73 -24.25
N TYR A 274 -5.55 4.34 -23.88
CA TYR A 274 -5.27 3.05 -23.23
C TYR A 274 -6.09 2.85 -21.94
N LYS A 275 -6.38 3.95 -21.22
CA LYS A 275 -7.05 3.98 -19.90
C LYS A 275 -8.57 4.24 -19.98
N SER A 276 -9.06 4.47 -21.21
CA SER A 276 -10.48 4.41 -21.57
C SER A 276 -10.96 2.95 -21.72
N ALA A 277 -10.06 2.07 -22.18
CA ALA A 277 -10.34 0.66 -22.44
C ALA A 277 -10.22 -0.23 -21.19
N GLN A 278 -10.68 -1.47 -21.34
CA GLN A 278 -10.46 -2.56 -20.41
C GLN A 278 -10.00 -3.81 -21.17
N SER A 279 -9.21 -4.63 -20.50
CA SER A 279 -8.73 -5.94 -20.95
C SER A 279 -9.85 -6.98 -21.05
N LEU A 280 -9.66 -7.96 -21.93
CA LEU A 280 -10.57 -9.12 -22.09
C LEU A 280 -10.84 -9.90 -20.80
N ASP A 281 -9.90 -9.91 -19.86
CA ASP A 281 -10.01 -10.59 -18.56
C ASP A 281 -10.51 -9.67 -17.43
N GLY A 282 -10.76 -8.38 -17.71
CA GLY A 282 -11.22 -7.39 -16.74
C GLY A 282 -10.17 -6.98 -15.69
N LEU A 283 -8.91 -7.37 -15.86
CA LEU A 283 -7.82 -7.07 -14.92
C LEU A 283 -7.00 -5.87 -15.41
N GLU A 284 -6.74 -4.91 -14.52
CA GLU A 284 -6.00 -3.69 -14.89
C GLU A 284 -4.59 -4.01 -15.45
N ARG A 285 -4.17 -3.19 -16.42
CA ARG A 285 -2.89 -3.25 -17.12
C ARG A 285 -2.11 -1.96 -16.92
N GLU A 286 -0.79 -2.08 -16.90
CA GLU A 286 0.11 -0.99 -16.58
C GLU A 286 0.44 -0.16 -17.81
N PHE A 287 0.41 1.17 -17.68
CA PHE A 287 1.01 2.10 -18.65
C PHE A 287 2.03 2.94 -17.90
N LEU A 288 3.31 2.73 -18.19
CA LEU A 288 4.41 3.55 -17.69
C LEU A 288 4.82 4.61 -18.71
N LYS A 289 5.17 5.79 -18.21
CA LYS A 289 5.85 6.86 -18.94
C LYS A 289 7.21 7.07 -18.25
N ILE A 290 8.31 6.97 -19.00
CA ILE A 290 9.67 7.04 -18.43
C ILE A 290 10.53 7.94 -19.33
N SER A 291 11.03 9.04 -18.78
CA SER A 291 11.97 9.91 -19.50
C SER A 291 13.41 9.45 -19.29
N LEU A 292 14.18 9.43 -20.40
CA LEU A 292 15.62 9.20 -20.42
C LEU A 292 16.34 10.33 -21.20
N ALA A 293 15.89 11.56 -20.99
CA ALA A 293 16.31 12.74 -21.75
C ALA A 293 17.70 13.32 -21.39
N ASN A 294 18.35 12.84 -20.32
CA ASN A 294 19.61 13.43 -19.86
C ASN A 294 20.83 12.81 -20.58
N SER A 295 21.89 13.61 -20.76
CA SER A 295 23.15 13.08 -21.26
C SER A 295 23.69 11.98 -20.33
N GLY A 296 23.87 10.78 -20.87
CA GLY A 296 24.26 9.58 -20.10
C GLY A 296 23.11 8.61 -19.77
N ASP A 297 21.84 9.00 -19.88
CA ASP A 297 20.71 8.14 -19.51
C ASP A 297 20.59 6.84 -20.36
N HIS A 298 21.28 6.78 -21.50
CA HIS A 298 21.38 5.56 -22.33
C HIS A 298 21.97 4.35 -21.60
N VAL A 299 22.75 4.54 -20.53
CA VAL A 299 23.23 3.42 -19.67
C VAL A 299 22.15 2.87 -18.75
N ARG A 300 21.07 3.63 -18.50
CA ARG A 300 19.92 3.21 -17.67
C ARG A 300 18.86 2.44 -18.47
N PHE A 301 18.99 2.40 -19.80
CA PHE A 301 18.06 1.72 -20.70
C PHE A 301 17.82 0.26 -20.30
N ALA A 302 18.90 -0.51 -20.07
CA ALA A 302 18.84 -1.89 -19.60
C ALA A 302 17.98 -2.02 -18.32
N THR A 303 18.30 -1.22 -17.30
CA THR A 303 17.63 -1.22 -16.00
C THR A 303 16.15 -0.84 -16.09
N VAL A 304 15.80 0.12 -16.96
CA VAL A 304 14.42 0.56 -17.20
C VAL A 304 13.59 -0.53 -17.87
N VAL A 305 14.09 -1.12 -18.96
CA VAL A 305 13.38 -2.20 -19.67
C VAL A 305 13.26 -3.44 -18.78
N HIS A 306 14.32 -3.78 -18.04
CA HIS A 306 14.31 -4.84 -17.03
C HIS A 306 13.24 -4.62 -15.94
N GLY A 307 13.23 -3.45 -15.29
CA GLY A 307 12.28 -3.16 -14.22
C GLY A 307 10.82 -3.20 -14.70
N SER A 308 10.57 -2.70 -15.91
CA SER A 308 9.27 -2.76 -16.57
C SER A 308 8.84 -4.19 -16.95
N ALA A 309 9.77 -5.03 -17.43
CA ALA A 309 9.50 -6.44 -17.69
C ALA A 309 9.20 -7.23 -16.38
N SER A 310 9.95 -6.95 -15.32
CA SER A 310 9.81 -7.56 -13.99
C SER A 310 8.48 -7.18 -13.30
N SER A 311 8.01 -5.93 -13.43
CA SER A 311 6.68 -5.53 -12.92
C SER A 311 5.53 -6.26 -13.63
N SER A 312 5.62 -6.42 -14.96
CA SER A 312 4.61 -7.12 -15.78
C SER A 312 4.40 -8.57 -15.32
N LEU A 313 5.51 -9.31 -15.13
CA LEU A 313 5.48 -10.71 -14.72
C LEU A 313 5.03 -10.85 -13.26
N SER A 314 5.53 -9.98 -12.37
CA SER A 314 5.09 -9.90 -10.97
C SER A 314 3.58 -9.66 -10.82
N ALA A 315 3.03 -8.70 -11.57
CA ALA A 315 1.60 -8.43 -11.59
C ALA A 315 0.80 -9.59 -12.20
N SER A 316 1.32 -10.26 -13.23
CA SER A 316 0.65 -11.40 -13.87
C SER A 316 0.50 -12.60 -12.94
N LYS A 317 1.58 -12.98 -12.24
CA LYS A 317 1.55 -14.02 -11.18
C LYS A 317 0.43 -13.75 -10.18
N ALA A 318 0.41 -12.55 -9.59
CA ALA A 318 -0.52 -12.21 -8.52
C ALA A 318 -1.99 -12.11 -9.00
N ARG A 319 -2.22 -11.58 -10.21
CA ARG A 319 -3.52 -11.65 -10.89
C ARG A 319 -4.02 -13.10 -11.03
N SER A 320 -3.14 -14.03 -11.38
CA SER A 320 -3.45 -15.47 -11.50
C SER A 320 -3.77 -16.14 -10.16
N VAL A 321 -3.05 -15.78 -9.08
CA VAL A 321 -3.37 -16.20 -7.70
C VAL A 321 -4.79 -15.77 -7.32
N LEU A 322 -5.10 -14.48 -7.40
CA LEU A 322 -6.42 -13.96 -7.01
C LEU A 322 -7.56 -14.54 -7.85
N ALA A 323 -7.37 -14.71 -9.16
CA ALA A 323 -8.36 -15.34 -10.04
C ALA A 323 -8.63 -16.80 -9.64
N SER A 324 -7.58 -17.54 -9.26
CA SER A 324 -7.68 -18.90 -8.73
C SER A 324 -8.37 -18.93 -7.36
N SER A 325 -8.07 -17.99 -6.46
CA SER A 325 -8.76 -17.83 -5.18
C SER A 325 -10.25 -17.58 -5.32
N LYS A 326 -10.67 -16.68 -6.22
CA LYS A 326 -12.10 -16.45 -6.50
C LYS A 326 -12.79 -17.73 -6.98
N LYS A 327 -12.17 -18.46 -7.91
CA LYS A 327 -12.72 -19.71 -8.46
C LYS A 327 -12.78 -20.85 -7.43
N ALA A 328 -11.76 -21.02 -6.60
CA ALA A 328 -11.70 -21.99 -5.50
C ALA A 328 -12.79 -21.78 -4.43
N LEU A 329 -13.18 -20.52 -4.22
CA LEU A 329 -14.26 -20.09 -3.34
C LEU A 329 -15.66 -20.15 -4.00
N GLY A 330 -15.75 -20.52 -5.28
CA GLY A 330 -17.02 -20.51 -6.03
C GLY A 330 -17.56 -19.10 -6.34
N ILE A 331 -16.77 -18.05 -6.11
CA ILE A 331 -17.14 -16.67 -6.42
C ILE A 331 -17.14 -16.54 -7.95
N PRO A 332 -18.29 -16.28 -8.60
CA PRO A 332 -18.35 -16.25 -10.05
C PRO A 332 -17.50 -15.11 -10.61
N SER A 333 -16.76 -15.38 -11.68
CA SER A 333 -16.13 -14.33 -12.50
C SER A 333 -17.19 -13.61 -13.35
N ARG A 334 -18.16 -13.00 -12.67
CA ARG A 334 -19.20 -12.20 -13.27
C ARG A 334 -18.61 -10.83 -13.58
N ALA A 335 -18.56 -10.45 -14.86
CA ALA A 335 -18.33 -9.07 -15.25
C ALA A 335 -19.33 -8.19 -14.47
N PRO A 336 -18.84 -7.27 -13.62
CA PRO A 336 -19.71 -6.66 -12.62
C PRO A 336 -20.61 -5.62 -13.26
N THR A 337 -21.88 -5.60 -12.87
CA THR A 337 -22.87 -4.62 -13.35
C THR A 337 -22.53 -3.21 -12.86
N ARG A 338 -21.69 -2.50 -13.64
CA ARG A 338 -21.21 -1.13 -13.42
C ARG A 338 -20.81 -0.73 -11.98
N PRO A 339 -19.66 -1.24 -11.48
CA PRO A 339 -18.75 -0.49 -10.61
C PRO A 339 -17.53 -0.04 -11.44
N GLY A 340 -17.15 1.24 -11.35
CA GLY A 340 -16.05 1.79 -12.14
C GLY A 340 -14.67 1.42 -11.59
N LEU A 341 -13.91 0.60 -12.33
CA LEU A 341 -12.46 0.43 -12.11
C LEU A 341 -11.67 1.66 -12.60
N VAL A 342 -10.52 1.89 -11.97
CA VAL A 342 -9.77 3.17 -12.01
C VAL A 342 -8.28 2.92 -12.21
N GLY A 343 -7.94 2.42 -13.39
CA GLY A 343 -6.55 2.40 -13.86
C GLY A 343 -5.93 3.80 -13.87
N ILE A 344 -4.81 3.91 -13.14
CA ILE A 344 -3.88 5.05 -12.97
C ILE A 344 -3.75 5.91 -14.23
N ALA A 345 -3.93 7.24 -14.17
CA ALA A 345 -3.73 8.15 -15.32
C ALA A 345 -2.69 9.26 -15.06
N GLU A 346 -2.03 9.72 -16.13
CA GLU A 346 -1.11 10.87 -16.22
C GLU A 346 -1.33 11.56 -17.59
N GLU A 347 -0.78 12.75 -17.82
CA GLU A 347 -1.58 13.86 -18.40
C GLU A 347 -0.88 14.84 -19.36
N GLY A 348 -1.73 15.56 -20.12
CA GLY A 348 -1.53 16.94 -20.63
C GLY A 348 -0.93 17.09 -22.04
N SER A 349 -1.37 18.01 -22.91
CA SER A 349 -2.55 18.93 -22.96
C SER A 349 -2.68 19.46 -24.42
N GLU A 350 -3.50 20.42 -24.92
CA GLU A 350 -4.55 21.40 -24.52
C GLU A 350 -5.16 21.92 -25.87
N GLU A 351 -6.21 22.74 -26.07
CA GLU A 351 -7.28 23.44 -25.31
C GLU A 351 -8.37 23.87 -26.36
N LYS A 352 -9.66 24.05 -25.99
CA LYS A 352 -10.56 25.15 -26.47
C LYS A 352 -12.03 25.07 -25.99
N VAL A 353 -12.26 25.63 -24.80
CA VAL A 353 -13.40 26.42 -24.28
C VAL A 353 -14.85 26.17 -24.78
N ALA A 354 -15.74 25.98 -23.78
CA ALA A 354 -17.18 26.33 -23.69
C ALA A 354 -18.22 25.19 -23.70
N PRO A 355 -19.34 25.30 -22.94
CA PRO A 355 -19.53 25.98 -21.65
C PRO A 355 -19.98 25.01 -20.52
N VAL A 356 -20.17 25.55 -19.31
CA VAL A 356 -20.31 24.82 -18.04
C VAL A 356 -21.47 23.80 -17.97
N SER A 357 -21.15 22.54 -17.66
CA SER A 357 -22.01 21.66 -16.85
C SER A 357 -21.17 20.85 -15.84
N SER A 358 -21.67 20.66 -14.62
CA SER A 358 -20.86 20.33 -13.44
C SER A 358 -20.67 18.82 -13.19
N SER A 359 -19.83 18.15 -14.01
CA SER A 359 -19.42 16.76 -13.70
C SER A 359 -18.04 16.30 -14.22
N ALA A 360 -17.14 17.19 -14.61
CA ALA A 360 -15.77 16.81 -15.00
C ALA A 360 -15.03 16.09 -13.83
N PRO A 361 -14.20 15.05 -14.10
CA PRO A 361 -13.30 14.52 -13.08
C PRO A 361 -12.25 15.57 -12.71
N LEU A 362 -11.71 15.48 -11.49
CA LEU A 362 -10.56 16.28 -11.10
C LEU A 362 -9.35 15.81 -11.92
N ALA A 363 -8.71 16.72 -12.67
CA ALA A 363 -7.38 16.45 -13.22
C ALA A 363 -6.41 16.05 -12.10
N ALA A 364 -5.36 15.30 -12.41
CA ALA A 364 -4.25 15.19 -11.48
C ALA A 364 -3.49 16.55 -11.46
N PRO A 365 -2.77 16.82 -10.38
CA PRO A 365 -1.85 17.96 -10.32
C PRO A 365 -0.51 17.61 -10.99
N SER A 366 0.16 18.63 -11.52
CA SER A 366 1.56 18.54 -11.93
C SER A 366 2.47 18.15 -10.76
N VAL A 367 3.57 17.46 -11.09
CA VAL A 367 4.59 17.01 -10.13
C VAL A 367 5.77 17.99 -10.14
N GLU A 368 6.10 18.55 -8.98
CA GLU A 368 7.19 19.49 -8.74
C GLU A 368 8.11 19.02 -7.59
N PRO A 369 9.40 19.38 -7.54
CA PRO A 369 10.27 19.03 -6.41
C PRO A 369 9.74 19.49 -5.04
N LEU A 370 9.97 18.69 -3.99
CA LEU A 370 9.46 18.92 -2.63
C LEU A 370 10.18 20.08 -1.91
N GLU A 371 9.75 21.31 -2.17
CA GLU A 371 10.27 22.51 -1.52
C GLU A 371 9.47 22.92 -0.27
N TRP A 372 9.93 22.45 0.91
CA TRP A 372 9.31 22.78 2.21
C TRP A 372 9.32 24.28 2.55
N THR A 373 10.26 25.05 1.99
CA THR A 373 10.36 26.50 2.19
C THR A 373 9.20 27.27 1.54
N SER A 374 8.67 26.77 0.42
CA SER A 374 7.54 27.36 -0.31
C SER A 374 6.27 27.49 0.53
N LEU A 375 6.10 26.63 1.55
CA LEU A 375 4.98 26.72 2.52
C LEU A 375 5.00 27.97 3.38
N GLU A 376 6.16 28.61 3.56
CA GLU A 376 6.31 29.79 4.44
C GLU A 376 5.67 31.04 3.84
N ARG A 377 5.47 31.06 2.52
CA ARG A 377 4.81 32.15 1.77
C ARG A 377 3.33 31.86 1.44
N ARG A 378 2.80 30.68 1.79
CA ARG A 378 1.39 30.33 1.52
C ARG A 378 0.43 31.02 2.49
N ARG A 379 -0.76 31.37 2.00
CA ARG A 379 -1.88 31.79 2.85
C ARG A 379 -2.26 30.68 3.82
N THR A 380 -2.56 31.06 5.05
CA THR A 380 -3.08 30.17 6.09
C THR A 380 -4.60 30.09 5.95
N VAL A 381 -5.16 28.87 6.01
CA VAL A 381 -6.61 28.62 5.93
C VAL A 381 -7.10 27.80 7.11
N SER A 382 -8.34 28.02 7.54
CA SER A 382 -9.02 27.19 8.54
C SER A 382 -9.27 25.78 8.05
N ALA A 383 -9.10 24.80 8.94
CA ALA A 383 -9.46 23.42 8.69
C ALA A 383 -9.92 22.71 9.98
N VAL A 384 -10.65 21.61 9.84
CA VAL A 384 -10.93 20.66 10.92
C VAL A 384 -10.06 19.42 10.69
N ARG A 385 -9.21 19.10 11.66
CA ARG A 385 -8.44 17.85 11.74
C ARG A 385 -9.32 16.77 12.40
N HIS A 386 -9.32 15.57 11.85
CA HIS A 386 -10.08 14.42 12.31
C HIS A 386 -9.16 13.20 12.50
N SER A 387 -9.35 12.47 13.59
CA SER A 387 -8.49 11.33 13.96
C SER A 387 -9.30 10.16 14.51
N PHE A 388 -8.77 8.94 14.37
CA PHE A 388 -9.27 7.75 15.06
C PHE A 388 -8.25 7.23 16.08
N HIS A 389 -8.75 6.83 17.24
CA HIS A 389 -7.94 6.25 18.32
C HIS A 389 -8.68 5.07 18.97
N PHE A 390 -7.96 3.98 19.28
CA PHE A 390 -8.44 3.02 20.27
C PHE A 390 -8.47 3.66 21.66
N ARG A 391 -9.34 3.16 22.54
CA ARG A 391 -9.48 3.68 23.91
C ARG A 391 -8.47 2.99 24.83
N PRO A 392 -7.56 3.72 25.52
CA PRO A 392 -6.52 3.11 26.34
C PRO A 392 -7.09 2.20 27.44
N GLY A 393 -6.70 0.92 27.41
CA GLY A 393 -7.10 -0.08 28.41
C GLY A 393 -8.48 -0.72 28.20
N GLU A 394 -9.24 -0.36 27.17
CA GLU A 394 -10.43 -1.13 26.77
C GLU A 394 -10.03 -2.31 25.86
N PRO A 395 -10.58 -3.53 26.06
CA PRO A 395 -10.39 -4.64 25.12
C PRO A 395 -10.91 -4.30 23.73
N ILE A 396 -10.16 -4.66 22.69
CA ILE A 396 -10.54 -4.48 21.29
C ILE A 396 -11.40 -5.67 20.84
N ASP A 397 -12.53 -5.38 20.21
CA ASP A 397 -13.33 -6.36 19.48
C ASP A 397 -13.04 -6.23 17.98
N TRP A 398 -12.26 -7.16 17.44
CA TRP A 398 -11.87 -7.14 16.02
C TRP A 398 -13.02 -7.40 15.05
N SER A 399 -14.18 -7.89 15.53
CA SER A 399 -15.41 -8.00 14.74
C SER A 399 -16.27 -6.74 14.78
N LYS A 400 -16.04 -5.84 15.76
CA LYS A 400 -16.76 -4.59 15.93
C LYS A 400 -15.89 -3.54 16.63
N LEU A 401 -15.04 -2.89 15.84
CA LEU A 401 -14.04 -1.93 16.32
C LEU A 401 -14.64 -0.81 17.19
N ASN A 402 -14.04 -0.58 18.35
CA ASN A 402 -14.43 0.46 19.32
C ASN A 402 -13.65 1.78 19.14
N LEU A 403 -13.34 2.14 17.88
CA LEU A 403 -12.59 3.36 17.56
C LEU A 403 -13.33 4.62 17.99
N LYS A 404 -12.63 5.50 18.71
CA LYS A 404 -13.09 6.85 19.04
C LYS A 404 -12.69 7.80 17.93
N HIS A 405 -13.68 8.40 17.26
CA HIS A 405 -13.49 9.58 16.40
C HIS A 405 -13.25 10.81 17.29
N THR A 406 -12.28 11.64 16.93
CA THR A 406 -12.03 12.94 17.55
C THR A 406 -11.77 14.02 16.50
N THR A 407 -12.06 15.27 16.85
CA THR A 407 -11.97 16.42 15.95
C THR A 407 -11.29 17.61 16.62
N GLN A 408 -10.54 18.40 15.86
CA GLN A 408 -9.85 19.60 16.33
C GLN A 408 -9.85 20.68 15.26
N ARG A 409 -10.31 21.89 15.60
CA ARG A 409 -10.12 23.06 14.72
C ARG A 409 -8.66 23.46 14.70
N THR A 410 -8.15 23.77 13.50
CA THR A 410 -6.77 24.18 13.27
C THR A 410 -6.71 25.15 12.09
N THR A 411 -5.51 25.65 11.79
CA THR A 411 -5.22 26.35 10.55
C THR A 411 -4.00 25.72 9.89
N ILE A 412 -4.00 25.67 8.56
CA ILE A 412 -2.98 24.98 7.77
C ILE A 412 -2.45 25.85 6.65
N ARG A 413 -1.28 25.49 6.11
CA ARG A 413 -0.71 26.00 4.86
C ARG A 413 -0.40 24.81 3.96
N VAL A 414 -0.72 24.89 2.67
CA VAL A 414 -0.61 23.78 1.72
C VAL A 414 -0.14 24.27 0.33
N LEU A 415 0.61 23.42 -0.38
CA LEU A 415 0.99 23.65 -1.77
C LEU A 415 -0.08 23.08 -2.72
N PRO A 416 -0.50 23.82 -3.77
CA PRO A 416 -1.49 23.34 -4.72
C PRO A 416 -0.91 22.32 -5.71
N THR A 417 0.41 22.38 -5.96
CA THR A 417 1.17 21.40 -6.73
C THR A 417 1.58 20.21 -5.85
N CYS A 418 1.76 19.05 -6.47
CA CYS A 418 2.15 17.83 -5.77
C CYS A 418 3.65 17.53 -6.00
N PHE A 419 4.26 16.72 -5.14
CA PHE A 419 5.66 16.30 -5.29
C PHE A 419 5.84 14.81 -5.60
N ALA A 420 4.75 14.04 -5.50
CA ALA A 420 4.65 12.66 -5.95
C ALA A 420 3.17 12.34 -6.18
N LYS A 421 2.87 11.28 -6.93
CA LYS A 421 1.54 10.68 -6.94
C LYS A 421 1.60 9.17 -7.04
N GLY A 422 0.57 8.51 -6.52
CA GLY A 422 0.31 7.09 -6.74
C GLY A 422 -0.92 6.87 -7.60
N THR A 423 -1.37 5.61 -7.65
CA THR A 423 -2.54 5.10 -8.39
C THR A 423 -3.77 6.01 -8.36
N MET A 424 -4.12 6.52 -7.17
CA MET A 424 -5.40 7.21 -6.90
C MET A 424 -5.26 8.56 -6.21
N ARG A 425 -4.09 8.86 -5.62
CA ARG A 425 -3.86 10.04 -4.76
C ARG A 425 -2.55 10.75 -5.09
N SER A 426 -2.59 12.08 -5.11
CA SER A 426 -1.42 12.97 -5.23
C SER A 426 -0.95 13.43 -3.85
N ALA A 427 0.36 13.58 -3.66
CA ALA A 427 1.02 13.93 -2.40
C ALA A 427 1.52 15.38 -2.45
N HIS A 428 1.02 16.23 -1.55
CA HIS A 428 1.28 17.67 -1.50
C HIS A 428 1.96 18.05 -0.19
N ALA A 429 2.85 19.04 -0.19
CA ALA A 429 3.45 19.53 1.04
C ALA A 429 2.41 20.33 1.85
N MET A 430 2.35 20.10 3.16
CA MET A 430 1.47 20.79 4.10
C MET A 430 2.21 21.17 5.39
N TYR A 431 1.73 22.21 6.07
CA TYR A 431 2.09 22.54 7.45
C TYR A 431 0.83 22.78 8.28
N ASP A 432 0.71 22.05 9.40
CA ASP A 432 -0.33 22.26 10.41
C ASP A 432 0.19 23.26 11.47
N CYS A 433 -0.51 24.39 11.63
CA CYS A 433 -0.07 25.48 12.52
C CYS A 433 -0.35 25.20 14.00
N THR A 434 -1.30 24.32 14.35
CA THR A 434 -1.60 23.93 15.74
C THR A 434 -0.61 22.89 16.24
N MET A 435 -0.35 21.86 15.44
CA MET A 435 0.67 20.84 15.71
C MET A 435 2.10 21.40 15.59
N LYS A 436 2.28 22.43 14.76
CA LYS A 436 3.58 22.96 14.31
C LYS A 436 4.42 21.89 13.61
N LYS A 437 3.81 21.16 12.67
CA LYS A 437 4.44 20.04 11.94
C LYS A 437 4.26 20.19 10.43
N ARG A 438 5.34 19.86 9.70
CA ARG A 438 5.31 19.57 8.26
C ARG A 438 4.70 18.18 8.07
N LEU A 439 3.77 18.06 7.11
CA LEU A 439 3.01 16.86 6.79
C LEU A 439 2.86 16.73 5.27
N VAL A 440 2.51 15.54 4.80
CA VAL A 440 2.12 15.24 3.43
C VAL A 440 0.61 15.14 3.37
N ALA A 441 -0.05 15.95 2.54
CA ALA A 441 -1.49 15.88 2.28
C ALA A 441 -1.76 15.05 1.01
N LYS A 442 -2.63 14.05 1.10
CA LYS A 442 -2.98 13.10 0.04
C LYS A 442 -4.39 13.33 -0.50
N PHE A 443 -4.49 13.89 -1.70
CA PHE A 443 -5.76 14.21 -2.37
C PHE A 443 -6.11 13.16 -3.42
N TYR A 444 -7.37 12.71 -3.47
CA TYR A 444 -7.86 11.87 -4.57
C TYR A 444 -8.03 12.68 -5.86
N PHE A 445 -7.64 12.10 -7.01
CA PHE A 445 -7.81 12.69 -8.35
C PHE A 445 -8.53 11.73 -9.32
N GLY A 446 -8.81 12.19 -10.55
CA GLY A 446 -9.37 11.39 -11.63
C GLY A 446 -10.74 10.77 -11.34
N LYS A 447 -10.94 9.51 -11.76
CA LYS A 447 -12.17 8.75 -11.46
C LYS A 447 -12.30 8.46 -9.95
N ALA A 448 -11.19 8.34 -9.21
CA ALA A 448 -11.19 8.11 -7.77
C ALA A 448 -11.73 9.32 -6.98
N ALA A 449 -11.43 10.55 -7.44
CA ALA A 449 -12.05 11.76 -6.90
C ALA A 449 -13.59 11.74 -7.03
N LYS A 450 -14.14 11.21 -8.13
CA LYS A 450 -15.60 11.06 -8.30
C LYS A 450 -16.22 10.08 -7.30
N MET A 451 -15.50 9.02 -6.94
CA MET A 451 -15.92 8.07 -5.92
C MET A 451 -15.84 8.69 -4.51
N SER A 452 -14.76 9.44 -4.23
CA SER A 452 -14.62 10.16 -2.96
C SER A 452 -15.61 11.33 -2.81
N SER A 453 -16.01 12.00 -3.89
CA SER A 453 -17.02 13.06 -3.82
C SER A 453 -18.45 12.54 -3.66
N SER A 454 -18.71 11.26 -3.97
CA SER A 454 -20.04 10.65 -3.79
C SER A 454 -20.25 10.06 -2.40
N SER A 455 -19.18 9.83 -1.61
CA SER A 455 -19.32 9.56 -0.18
C SER A 455 -18.11 10.04 0.64
N SER A 456 -18.37 10.72 1.76
CA SER A 456 -17.36 11.17 2.73
C SER A 456 -16.70 10.02 3.53
N ALA A 457 -16.93 8.77 3.12
CA ALA A 457 -16.38 7.58 3.76
C ALA A 457 -14.93 7.26 3.33
N CYS A 458 -14.44 7.73 2.18
CA CYS A 458 -13.12 7.32 1.67
C CYS A 458 -11.96 7.71 2.61
N GLN A 459 -11.77 9.02 2.87
CA GLN A 459 -10.73 9.53 3.78
C GLN A 459 -10.90 8.99 5.20
N ARG A 460 -12.14 8.73 5.63
CA ARG A 460 -12.46 8.11 6.92
C ARG A 460 -11.96 6.66 6.96
N ASN A 461 -12.27 5.86 5.94
CA ASN A 461 -11.88 4.46 5.83
C ASN A 461 -10.35 4.31 5.75
N ASP A 462 -9.66 5.18 5.00
CA ASP A 462 -8.19 5.23 4.94
C ASP A 462 -7.57 5.38 6.34
N VAL A 463 -8.09 6.33 7.14
CA VAL A 463 -7.56 6.60 8.50
C VAL A 463 -7.99 5.53 9.50
N GLU A 464 -9.21 4.99 9.39
CA GLU A 464 -9.67 3.84 10.17
C GLU A 464 -8.78 2.61 9.92
N MET A 465 -8.45 2.33 8.66
CA MET A 465 -7.53 1.28 8.22
C MET A 465 -6.10 1.49 8.76
N GLN A 466 -5.55 2.69 8.63
CA GLN A 466 -4.23 3.04 9.17
C GLN A 466 -4.17 2.86 10.70
N THR A 467 -5.18 3.34 11.43
CA THR A 467 -5.22 3.22 12.90
C THR A 467 -5.30 1.76 13.35
N VAL A 468 -6.05 0.91 12.64
CA VAL A 468 -6.11 -0.54 12.91
C VAL A 468 -4.78 -1.22 12.62
N ALA A 469 -4.16 -0.94 11.48
CA ALA A 469 -2.85 -1.49 11.12
C ALA A 469 -1.76 -1.07 12.11
N LYS A 470 -1.74 0.20 12.56
CA LYS A 470 -0.81 0.70 13.59
C LYS A 470 -0.99 -0.01 14.92
N GLN A 471 -2.22 -0.22 15.38
CA GLN A 471 -2.48 -0.94 16.63
C GLN A 471 -1.99 -2.40 16.54
N LEU A 472 -2.22 -3.08 15.41
CA LEU A 472 -1.73 -4.44 15.20
C LEU A 472 -0.19 -4.49 15.10
N ALA A 473 0.46 -3.49 14.50
CA ALA A 473 1.91 -3.40 14.45
C ALA A 473 2.52 -3.16 15.84
N THR A 474 1.91 -2.31 16.67
CA THR A 474 2.27 -2.20 18.10
C THR A 474 2.18 -3.57 18.77
N GLU A 475 1.08 -4.31 18.61
CA GLU A 475 0.91 -5.61 19.26
C GLU A 475 1.79 -6.74 18.72
N PHE A 476 2.33 -6.62 17.49
CA PHE A 476 3.38 -7.47 16.93
C PHE A 476 4.74 -7.13 17.56
N SER A 477 5.11 -5.86 17.55
CA SER A 477 6.40 -5.34 18.02
C SER A 477 6.56 -5.36 19.53
N LEU A 478 5.53 -5.73 20.30
CA LEU A 478 5.65 -6.01 21.74
C LEU A 478 6.18 -7.42 22.07
N HIS A 479 6.46 -8.26 21.07
CA HIS A 479 7.10 -9.55 21.30
C HIS A 479 8.62 -9.39 21.47
N PRO A 480 9.23 -9.75 22.62
CA PRO A 480 10.66 -9.47 22.89
C PRO A 480 11.65 -10.13 21.92
N GLU A 481 11.24 -11.23 21.30
CA GLU A 481 12.08 -12.01 20.38
C GLU A 481 11.91 -11.58 18.91
N VAL A 482 11.01 -10.63 18.61
CA VAL A 482 10.89 -10.04 17.26
C VAL A 482 11.96 -8.96 17.11
N GLU A 483 13.16 -9.40 16.71
CA GLU A 483 14.32 -8.53 16.48
C GLU A 483 14.03 -7.35 15.53
N ASP A 484 13.35 -7.64 14.42
CA ASP A 484 13.11 -6.72 13.31
C ASP A 484 11.67 -6.16 13.42
N ALA A 485 11.44 -5.38 14.48
CA ALA A 485 10.15 -4.80 14.84
C ALA A 485 9.68 -3.69 13.87
N VAL A 486 8.35 -3.54 13.73
CA VAL A 486 7.70 -2.62 12.76
C VAL A 486 6.63 -1.71 13.38
N ASP A 487 6.32 -0.60 12.72
CA ASP A 487 5.26 0.34 13.10
C ASP A 487 4.59 0.93 11.84
N PHE A 488 3.41 1.55 11.99
CA PHE A 488 2.80 2.38 10.93
C PHE A 488 2.85 3.86 11.30
N ILE A 489 2.94 4.75 10.31
CA ILE A 489 2.78 6.18 10.58
C ILE A 489 1.39 6.51 11.10
N PHE A 490 1.29 7.52 11.97
CA PHE A 490 0.02 8.11 12.34
C PHE A 490 -0.52 8.99 11.20
N THR A 491 -1.66 8.60 10.61
CA THR A 491 -2.38 9.37 9.60
C THR A 491 -3.68 9.93 10.19
N CYS A 492 -4.12 11.08 9.70
CA CYS A 492 -5.37 11.74 10.06
C CYS A 492 -6.05 12.28 8.79
N TRP A 493 -7.27 12.81 8.86
CA TRP A 493 -7.88 13.50 7.72
C TRP A 493 -8.31 14.92 8.08
N TYR A 494 -8.42 15.76 7.05
CA TYR A 494 -8.74 17.17 7.20
C TYR A 494 -9.94 17.53 6.33
N GLU A 495 -10.73 18.50 6.79
CA GLU A 495 -11.70 19.25 6.00
C GLU A 495 -11.30 20.73 5.99
N ILE A 496 -10.96 21.30 4.83
CA ILE A 496 -10.65 22.73 4.67
C ILE A 496 -11.94 23.54 4.54
N GLU A 497 -12.00 24.73 5.16
CA GLU A 497 -13.18 25.61 5.04
C GLU A 497 -13.26 26.30 3.66
N ASP A 498 -12.13 26.78 3.09
CA ASP A 498 -12.03 27.35 1.73
C ASP A 498 -10.79 26.82 0.96
N PRO A 499 -10.93 25.81 0.08
CA PRO A 499 -9.81 25.31 -0.72
C PRO A 499 -9.34 26.30 -1.81
N VAL A 500 -10.22 27.17 -2.30
CA VAL A 500 -9.92 28.11 -3.40
C VAL A 500 -9.00 29.23 -2.93
N ALA A 501 -9.17 29.71 -1.69
CA ALA A 501 -8.28 30.69 -1.06
C ALA A 501 -6.81 30.24 -0.94
N VAL A 502 -6.55 28.92 -1.01
CA VAL A 502 -5.20 28.31 -1.05
C VAL A 502 -4.84 27.69 -2.41
N GLY A 503 -5.61 27.96 -3.45
CA GLY A 503 -5.32 27.55 -4.83
C GLY A 503 -5.59 26.07 -5.13
N LEU A 504 -6.35 25.37 -4.29
CA LEU A 504 -6.83 24.02 -4.55
C LEU A 504 -8.16 24.06 -5.32
N HIS A 505 -8.46 23.00 -6.07
CA HIS A 505 -9.75 22.87 -6.77
C HIS A 505 -10.91 22.79 -5.75
N PRO A 506 -12.11 23.36 -6.01
CA PRO A 506 -13.21 23.39 -5.04
C PRO A 506 -13.61 22.04 -4.43
N ALA A 507 -13.44 20.94 -5.17
CA ALA A 507 -13.73 19.58 -4.68
C ALA A 507 -12.60 18.94 -3.85
N MET A 508 -11.40 19.54 -3.77
CA MET A 508 -10.30 19.14 -2.88
C MET A 508 -10.55 19.58 -1.42
N LYS A 509 -11.80 19.50 -0.94
CA LYS A 509 -12.16 19.93 0.42
C LYS A 509 -11.67 18.96 1.50
N MET A 510 -11.57 17.67 1.19
CA MET A 510 -11.18 16.60 2.12
C MET A 510 -10.04 15.75 1.60
N PHE A 511 -9.07 15.45 2.48
CA PHE A 511 -7.86 14.69 2.18
C PHE A 511 -7.32 14.03 3.46
N THR A 512 -6.53 12.97 3.31
CA THR A 512 -5.75 12.41 4.42
C THR A 512 -4.40 13.12 4.53
N ALA A 513 -3.81 13.21 5.73
CA ALA A 513 -2.48 13.76 5.90
C ALA A 513 -1.67 13.02 6.96
N GLU A 514 -0.36 12.92 6.70
CA GLU A 514 0.56 12.04 7.39
C GLU A 514 2.00 12.62 7.46
N PRO A 515 2.88 12.09 8.32
CA PRO A 515 4.31 12.43 8.31
C PRO A 515 4.98 12.16 6.96
N PHE A 516 5.86 13.07 6.53
CA PHE A 516 6.83 12.72 5.49
C PHE A 516 7.80 11.66 6.03
N ILE A 517 8.07 10.64 5.21
CA ILE A 517 9.09 9.62 5.49
C ILE A 517 10.21 9.78 4.47
N GLU A 518 11.44 9.97 4.93
CA GLU A 518 12.61 10.16 4.07
C GLU A 518 13.34 8.83 3.86
N GLY A 519 13.62 8.47 2.60
CA GLY A 519 14.42 7.31 2.22
C GLY A 519 13.81 6.45 1.11
N GLU A 520 14.38 5.28 0.90
CA GLU A 520 13.99 4.36 -0.19
C GLU A 520 12.68 3.63 0.14
N TYR A 521 11.62 3.93 -0.61
CA TYR A 521 10.29 3.34 -0.45
C TYR A 521 10.26 1.90 -0.99
N LYS A 522 9.88 0.95 -0.14
CA LYS A 522 9.84 -0.50 -0.43
C LYS A 522 8.46 -1.07 -0.23
N LYS A 523 8.11 -2.09 -1.01
CA LYS A 523 6.85 -2.85 -0.94
C LYS A 523 7.16 -4.34 -0.80
N TYR A 524 6.57 -4.96 0.21
CA TYR A 524 6.90 -6.32 0.65
C TYR A 524 5.84 -7.35 0.23
N ASN A 525 4.57 -6.94 0.21
CA ASN A 525 3.46 -7.69 -0.38
C ASN A 525 2.40 -6.72 -0.94
N ASN A 526 1.36 -7.26 -1.58
CA ASN A 526 0.22 -6.47 -2.05
C ASN A 526 -1.14 -7.03 -1.59
N ASN A 527 -2.22 -6.32 -1.90
CA ASN A 527 -3.57 -6.76 -1.53
C ASN A 527 -4.12 -7.98 -2.32
N ASN A 528 -3.42 -8.53 -3.33
CA ASN A 528 -3.93 -9.62 -4.18
C ASN A 528 -3.08 -10.90 -4.22
N GLY A 529 -2.13 -11.04 -3.28
CA GLY A 529 -1.33 -12.27 -3.12
C GLY A 529 0.07 -12.21 -3.74
N TRP A 530 0.52 -11.04 -4.22
CA TRP A 530 1.92 -10.84 -4.53
C TRP A 530 2.75 -10.76 -3.25
N VAL A 531 3.89 -11.44 -3.25
CA VAL A 531 4.97 -11.31 -2.27
C VAL A 531 6.21 -10.88 -3.06
N ASN A 532 7.03 -10.00 -2.49
CA ASN A 532 8.27 -9.59 -3.15
C ASN A 532 9.26 -10.76 -3.20
N GLU A 533 9.62 -11.21 -4.40
CA GLU A 533 10.55 -12.34 -4.61
C GLU A 533 12.01 -11.95 -4.27
N LYS A 534 12.31 -10.65 -4.07
CA LYS A 534 13.64 -10.18 -3.65
C LYS A 534 13.74 -10.16 -2.12
N ILE A 535 14.85 -10.67 -1.61
CA ILE A 535 15.17 -10.67 -0.17
C ILE A 535 15.54 -9.24 0.25
N LEU A 536 14.53 -8.42 0.54
CA LEU A 536 14.71 -7.10 1.14
C LEU A 536 14.90 -7.23 2.67
N PRO A 537 15.63 -6.32 3.32
CA PRO A 537 15.58 -6.17 4.78
C PRO A 537 14.12 -6.08 5.26
N LEU A 538 13.80 -6.68 6.41
CA LEU A 538 12.44 -6.78 6.97
C LEU A 538 11.41 -7.60 6.17
N SER A 539 11.78 -8.25 5.05
CA SER A 539 10.81 -9.09 4.29
C SER A 539 10.15 -10.15 5.17
N ASP A 540 10.92 -10.79 6.05
CA ASP A 540 10.39 -11.82 6.94
C ASP A 540 9.44 -11.26 7.99
N SER A 541 9.80 -10.16 8.65
CA SER A 541 8.91 -9.44 9.57
C SER A 541 7.64 -8.96 8.89
N ALA A 542 7.71 -8.53 7.62
CA ALA A 542 6.54 -8.11 6.86
C ALA A 542 5.56 -9.27 6.61
N GLN A 543 6.02 -10.42 6.10
CA GLN A 543 5.12 -11.57 5.87
C GLN A 543 4.62 -12.17 7.19
N ALA A 544 5.47 -12.21 8.22
CA ALA A 544 5.08 -12.65 9.56
C ALA A 544 4.08 -11.69 10.22
N PHE A 545 4.19 -10.38 9.99
CA PHE A 545 3.22 -9.39 10.45
C PHE A 545 1.85 -9.61 9.82
N SER A 546 1.79 -9.79 8.48
CA SER A 546 0.53 -10.14 7.81
C SER A 546 -0.10 -11.40 8.42
N HIS A 547 0.62 -12.52 8.51
CA HIS A 547 0.10 -13.75 9.15
C HIS A 547 -0.29 -13.53 10.63
N PHE A 548 0.52 -12.81 11.40
CA PHE A 548 0.22 -12.44 12.79
C PHE A 548 -1.11 -11.71 12.88
N THR A 549 -1.39 -10.72 12.03
CA THR A 549 -2.66 -9.97 12.10
C THR A 549 -3.88 -10.87 11.95
N TRP A 550 -3.82 -11.88 11.08
CA TRP A 550 -4.91 -12.83 10.90
C TRP A 550 -5.06 -13.79 12.09
N GLN A 551 -3.97 -14.33 12.64
CA GLN A 551 -4.05 -15.19 13.83
C GLN A 551 -4.48 -14.38 15.07
N LYS A 552 -3.97 -13.16 15.24
CA LYS A 552 -4.23 -12.24 16.36
C LYS A 552 -5.66 -11.74 16.41
N THR A 553 -6.28 -11.51 15.25
CA THR A 553 -7.66 -11.04 15.13
C THR A 553 -8.70 -12.15 15.06
N TYR A 554 -8.31 -13.42 15.30
CA TYR A 554 -9.18 -14.59 15.12
C TYR A 554 -9.79 -14.67 13.71
N GLY A 555 -8.95 -14.36 12.71
CA GLY A 555 -9.25 -14.37 11.30
C GLY A 555 -10.27 -13.32 10.83
N GLN A 556 -10.61 -12.34 11.67
CA GLN A 556 -11.52 -11.25 11.28
C GLN A 556 -10.86 -10.33 10.23
N LEU A 557 -9.57 -10.03 10.39
CA LEU A 557 -8.81 -9.06 9.60
C LEU A 557 -7.47 -9.65 9.15
N LEU A 558 -6.98 -9.24 7.98
CA LEU A 558 -5.62 -9.49 7.49
C LEU A 558 -5.05 -8.18 6.94
N VAL A 559 -3.93 -7.71 7.49
CA VAL A 559 -3.22 -6.52 6.98
C VAL A 559 -2.23 -6.94 5.89
N VAL A 560 -2.31 -6.29 4.74
CA VAL A 560 -1.50 -6.51 3.52
C VAL A 560 -1.21 -5.17 2.84
N ASP A 561 -0.63 -5.20 1.63
CA ASP A 561 -0.11 -4.01 0.94
C ASP A 561 0.98 -3.31 1.76
N LEU A 562 1.82 -4.11 2.44
CA LEU A 562 2.85 -3.62 3.35
C LEU A 562 3.94 -2.88 2.56
N GLN A 563 4.06 -1.58 2.83
CA GLN A 563 4.94 -0.67 2.12
C GLN A 563 5.37 0.52 2.99
N GLY A 564 6.55 1.08 2.73
CA GLY A 564 7.10 2.19 3.51
C GLY A 564 8.62 2.29 3.44
N VAL A 565 9.25 2.87 4.47
CA VAL A 565 10.71 3.07 4.53
C VAL A 565 11.24 2.49 5.83
N GLY A 566 12.19 1.56 5.74
CA GLY A 566 12.67 0.79 6.90
C GLY A 566 11.51 0.10 7.61
N GLY A 567 11.53 0.13 8.96
CA GLY A 567 10.49 -0.47 9.80
C GLY A 567 9.19 0.33 9.92
N VAL A 568 9.04 1.45 9.20
CA VAL A 568 7.84 2.29 9.28
C VAL A 568 7.03 2.20 7.98
N PHE A 569 5.81 1.68 8.11
CA PHE A 569 4.91 1.44 6.99
C PHE A 569 3.82 2.53 6.86
N THR A 570 3.25 2.64 5.66
CA THR A 570 2.14 3.54 5.30
C THR A 570 1.22 2.88 4.28
N ASP A 571 0.02 3.43 4.07
CA ASP A 571 -0.96 2.97 3.09
C ASP A 571 -1.20 1.43 3.06
N PRO A 572 -1.47 0.76 4.19
CA PRO A 572 -1.84 -0.65 4.19
C PRO A 572 -3.23 -0.84 3.54
N GLN A 573 -3.50 -2.05 3.08
CA GLN A 573 -4.86 -2.53 2.85
C GLN A 573 -5.22 -3.57 3.91
N ILE A 574 -6.47 -3.54 4.38
CA ILE A 574 -7.03 -4.60 5.22
C ILE A 574 -8.04 -5.41 4.42
N HIS A 575 -7.89 -6.73 4.43
CA HIS A 575 -8.96 -7.65 4.09
C HIS A 575 -9.74 -7.99 5.35
N ALA A 576 -11.06 -7.90 5.29
CA ALA A 576 -11.94 -8.22 6.42
C ALA A 576 -13.03 -9.21 6.01
N LEU A 577 -13.51 -10.03 6.95
CA LEU A 577 -14.64 -10.93 6.70
C LEU A 577 -15.94 -10.17 6.35
N GLN A 578 -16.06 -8.89 6.76
CA GLN A 578 -17.14 -8.02 6.34
C GLN A 578 -16.70 -7.20 5.11
N GLU A 579 -17.31 -7.49 3.96
CA GLU A 579 -16.99 -6.87 2.65
C GLU A 579 -17.16 -5.33 2.65
N SER A 580 -18.02 -4.78 3.51
CA SER A 580 -18.29 -3.33 3.58
C SER A 580 -17.27 -2.52 4.39
N GLN A 581 -16.24 -3.14 4.97
CA GLN A 581 -15.19 -2.45 5.73
C GLN A 581 -13.97 -2.13 4.86
N PHE A 582 -13.15 -1.15 5.27
CA PHE A 582 -11.81 -0.86 4.72
C PHE A 582 -11.73 -0.54 3.20
N GLY A 583 -12.84 -0.10 2.60
CA GLY A 583 -12.88 0.42 1.24
C GLY A 583 -12.69 -0.63 0.14
N HIS A 584 -12.55 -0.17 -1.11
CA HIS A 584 -12.63 -1.03 -2.30
C HIS A 584 -11.45 -1.99 -2.50
N GLY A 585 -10.33 -1.81 -1.76
CA GLY A 585 -9.21 -2.74 -1.80
C GLY A 585 -9.40 -3.98 -0.90
N ASN A 586 -10.46 -4.02 -0.08
CA ASN A 586 -10.87 -5.19 0.70
C ASN A 586 -11.43 -6.27 -0.26
N LEU A 587 -10.65 -7.32 -0.47
CA LEU A 587 -11.01 -8.50 -1.26
C LEU A 587 -11.49 -9.66 -0.36
N SER A 588 -11.72 -9.39 0.93
CA SER A 588 -12.25 -10.30 1.95
C SER A 588 -11.62 -11.70 1.88
N MET A 589 -12.42 -12.77 1.89
CA MET A 589 -11.94 -14.15 1.90
C MET A 589 -11.08 -14.49 0.67
N ALA A 590 -11.34 -13.89 -0.49
CA ALA A 590 -10.54 -14.12 -1.70
C ALA A 590 -9.14 -13.50 -1.58
N GLY A 591 -9.04 -12.30 -0.98
CA GLY A 591 -7.77 -11.66 -0.65
C GLY A 591 -6.98 -12.41 0.42
N MET A 592 -7.66 -12.87 1.48
CA MET A 592 -7.03 -13.69 2.53
C MET A 592 -6.51 -15.03 1.98
N THR A 593 -7.30 -15.71 1.14
CA THR A 593 -6.88 -16.97 0.50
C THR A 593 -5.71 -16.74 -0.46
N ALA A 594 -5.73 -15.65 -1.23
CA ALA A 594 -4.64 -15.30 -2.15
C ALA A 594 -3.32 -14.99 -1.43
N PHE A 595 -3.36 -14.35 -0.25
CA PHE A 595 -2.17 -14.18 0.59
C PHE A 595 -1.64 -15.52 1.11
N PHE A 596 -2.49 -16.36 1.73
CA PHE A 596 -2.00 -17.61 2.31
C PHE A 596 -1.58 -18.67 1.28
N ALA A 597 -2.06 -18.59 0.03
CA ALA A 597 -1.60 -19.42 -1.07
C ALA A 597 -0.20 -19.04 -1.63
N THR A 598 0.37 -17.92 -1.18
CA THR A 598 1.77 -17.52 -1.51
C THR A 598 2.66 -17.30 -0.28
N HIS A 599 2.07 -17.17 0.91
CA HIS A 599 2.79 -17.12 2.19
C HIS A 599 3.50 -18.45 2.49
N LYS A 600 4.70 -18.35 3.07
CA LYS A 600 5.43 -19.45 3.73
C LYS A 600 5.88 -18.99 5.11
N CYS A 601 5.85 -19.88 6.09
CA CYS A 601 6.25 -19.55 7.45
C CYS A 601 7.77 -19.45 7.56
N ASN A 602 8.26 -18.33 8.08
CA ASN A 602 9.68 -18.05 8.28
C ASN A 602 10.07 -18.12 9.78
N SER A 603 11.30 -17.72 10.10
CA SER A 603 11.81 -17.62 11.48
C SER A 603 10.88 -16.77 12.37
N VAL A 604 10.49 -15.59 11.93
CA VAL A 604 9.62 -14.67 12.69
C VAL A 604 8.22 -15.27 12.92
N CYS A 605 7.68 -16.02 11.96
CA CYS A 605 6.45 -16.82 12.14
C CYS A 605 6.60 -17.89 13.22
N LYS A 606 7.75 -18.61 13.27
CA LYS A 606 8.04 -19.60 14.33
C LYS A 606 8.13 -18.92 15.70
N THR A 607 8.92 -17.85 15.82
CA THR A 607 9.09 -17.04 17.04
C THR A 607 7.75 -16.57 17.62
N LEU A 608 6.85 -16.07 16.78
CA LEU A 608 5.51 -15.60 17.19
C LEU A 608 4.50 -16.74 17.43
N GLN A 609 4.91 -18.00 17.29
CA GLN A 609 4.06 -19.19 17.39
C GLN A 609 2.83 -19.06 16.47
N LEU A 610 3.07 -18.67 15.22
CA LEU A 610 2.06 -18.63 14.17
C LEU A 610 1.84 -20.03 13.62
N SER A 611 0.58 -20.47 13.60
CA SER A 611 0.27 -21.84 13.21
C SER A 611 0.38 -21.99 11.67
N PRO A 612 1.24 -22.88 11.15
CA PRO A 612 1.52 -22.98 9.70
C PRO A 612 0.37 -23.56 8.88
N PHE A 613 0.22 -23.13 7.62
CA PHE A 613 -0.84 -23.61 6.73
C PHE A 613 -0.40 -24.74 5.78
N ASN A 614 0.87 -24.72 5.37
CA ASN A 614 1.40 -25.60 4.32
C ASN A 614 2.09 -26.82 4.95
N ALA A 615 2.10 -27.96 4.25
CA ALA A 615 2.72 -29.19 4.77
C ALA A 615 4.25 -29.03 4.97
N ASP A 616 4.93 -28.34 4.04
CA ASP A 616 6.35 -27.98 4.14
C ASP A 616 6.66 -27.23 5.46
N ASP A 617 5.78 -26.30 5.85
CA ASP A 617 5.91 -25.49 7.07
C ASP A 617 5.60 -26.31 8.34
N GLU A 618 4.72 -27.31 8.25
CA GLU A 618 4.40 -28.25 9.34
C GLU A 618 5.58 -29.22 9.60
N GLU A 619 6.20 -29.80 8.58
CA GLU A 619 7.39 -30.64 8.75
C GLU A 619 8.60 -29.87 9.31
N ASN A 620 8.83 -28.64 8.84
CA ASN A 620 9.92 -27.79 9.35
C ASN A 620 9.66 -27.26 10.78
N SER A 621 8.52 -27.58 11.41
CA SER A 621 8.23 -27.29 12.82
C SER A 621 8.54 -28.45 13.77
N GLY A 622 8.82 -29.65 13.23
CA GLY A 622 9.13 -30.87 13.99
C GLY A 622 10.60 -31.33 13.92
N LYS A 623 11.49 -30.51 13.34
CA LYS A 623 12.92 -30.78 13.15
C LYS A 623 13.79 -29.62 13.64
N ASP A 624 13.69 -29.31 14.93
CA ASP A 624 14.73 -28.53 15.60
C ASP A 624 15.78 -29.52 16.15
N ASP A 625 17.05 -29.30 15.80
CA ASP A 625 18.18 -30.10 16.29
C ASP A 625 18.50 -29.72 17.75
N ASP A 626 18.93 -30.66 18.59
CA ASP A 626 19.18 -30.45 20.03
C ASP A 626 20.52 -29.73 20.29
N THR A 627 21.00 -28.99 19.28
CA THR A 627 22.15 -28.10 19.35
C THR A 627 21.78 -26.83 20.09
N LYS A 628 22.10 -26.80 21.39
CA LYS A 628 22.08 -25.58 22.19
C LYS A 628 23.06 -24.55 21.61
N GLU A 629 22.58 -23.64 20.77
CA GLU A 629 23.32 -22.39 20.53
C GLU A 629 23.53 -21.70 21.88
N GLU A 630 24.78 -21.34 22.18
CA GLU A 630 25.09 -20.51 23.33
C GLU A 630 24.32 -19.19 23.20
N THR A 631 23.70 -18.73 24.29
CA THR A 631 22.92 -17.49 24.31
C THR A 631 23.83 -16.28 24.10
N LYS A 632 24.13 -15.96 22.84
CA LYS A 632 24.65 -14.66 22.42
C LYS A 632 23.72 -13.61 23.02
N ALA A 633 24.29 -12.69 23.80
CA ALA A 633 23.52 -11.59 24.36
C ALA A 633 22.89 -10.80 23.21
N ILE A 634 21.56 -10.88 23.08
CA ILE A 634 20.79 -10.17 22.06
C ILE A 634 21.11 -8.69 22.23
N LYS A 635 21.74 -8.09 21.23
CA LYS A 635 21.95 -6.64 21.21
C LYS A 635 20.60 -5.99 21.01
N ASP A 636 20.14 -5.28 22.03
CA ASP A 636 18.90 -4.48 22.01
C ASP A 636 18.86 -3.62 20.74
N LYS A 637 18.03 -4.05 19.78
CA LYS A 637 17.93 -3.43 18.46
C LYS A 637 17.20 -2.12 18.59
N VAL A 638 17.53 -1.20 17.69
CA VAL A 638 16.72 0.01 17.51
C VAL A 638 15.57 -0.27 16.56
N MET A 639 14.37 0.18 16.93
CA MET A 639 13.20 0.23 16.04
C MET A 639 12.82 1.69 15.77
N THR A 640 12.19 1.94 14.64
CA THR A 640 11.71 3.28 14.27
C THR A 640 10.19 3.34 14.44
N CYS A 641 9.69 4.33 15.18
CA CYS A 641 8.27 4.47 15.51
C CYS A 641 7.74 5.86 15.16
N SER A 642 6.46 5.95 14.79
CA SER A 642 5.72 7.19 14.62
C SER A 642 4.96 7.56 15.90
N CYS A 643 5.28 8.72 16.45
CA CYS A 643 4.72 9.24 17.70
C CYS A 643 3.18 9.36 17.65
N PRO A 644 2.42 8.68 18.53
CA PRO A 644 0.95 8.60 18.49
C PRO A 644 0.23 9.87 19.05
N LEU A 645 0.88 11.03 18.93
CA LEU A 645 0.33 12.37 19.23
C LEU A 645 0.54 13.33 18.04
N CYS A 646 1.77 13.38 17.50
CA CYS A 646 2.15 14.35 16.47
C CYS A 646 2.66 13.72 15.16
N GLY A 647 2.68 12.39 15.07
CA GLY A 647 3.17 11.62 13.93
C GLY A 647 4.68 11.59 13.73
N SER A 648 5.45 12.51 14.34
CA SER A 648 6.91 12.59 14.18
C SER A 648 7.58 11.23 14.38
N ILE A 649 8.40 10.85 13.41
CA ILE A 649 9.10 9.57 13.34
C ILE A 649 10.38 9.66 14.19
N THR A 650 10.65 8.66 15.02
CA THR A 650 11.79 8.61 15.94
C THR A 650 12.31 7.19 16.09
N THR A 651 13.63 7.03 16.09
CA THR A 651 14.30 5.76 16.40
C THR A 651 14.49 5.63 17.91
N GLN A 652 14.19 4.47 18.48
CA GLN A 652 14.25 4.15 19.91
C GLN A 652 14.71 2.70 20.10
N LEU A 653 15.17 2.34 21.31
CA LEU A 653 15.48 0.95 21.66
C LEU A 653 14.20 0.10 21.75
N HIS A 654 14.27 -1.15 21.27
CA HIS A 654 13.14 -2.09 21.30
C HIS A 654 12.76 -2.47 22.74
N SER A 655 13.74 -2.66 23.62
CA SER A 655 13.50 -2.84 25.06
C SER A 655 12.69 -1.67 25.67
N ALA A 656 13.07 -0.43 25.34
CA ALA A 656 12.42 0.77 25.84
C ALA A 656 10.98 0.95 25.30
N PHE A 657 10.72 0.50 24.07
CA PHE A 657 9.37 0.41 23.51
C PHE A 657 8.51 -0.59 24.29
N ILE A 658 9.04 -1.77 24.61
CA ILE A 658 8.35 -2.80 25.40
C ILE A 658 8.07 -2.28 26.82
N ASP A 659 9.07 -1.72 27.51
CA ASP A 659 8.93 -1.17 28.86
C ASP A 659 7.93 -0.01 28.96
N ALA A 660 7.87 0.85 27.93
CA ALA A 660 6.87 1.92 27.85
C ALA A 660 5.45 1.34 27.88
N HIS A 661 5.14 0.39 26.98
CA HIS A 661 3.82 -0.21 26.89
C HIS A 661 3.49 -1.14 28.07
N ALA A 662 4.47 -1.87 28.60
CA ALA A 662 4.32 -2.68 29.82
C ALA A 662 3.95 -1.81 31.05
N THR A 663 4.44 -0.57 31.09
CA THR A 663 4.04 0.44 32.10
C THR A 663 2.79 1.24 31.71
N GLY A 664 2.08 0.86 30.64
CA GLY A 664 0.84 1.49 30.18
C GLY A 664 1.03 2.89 29.58
N ARG A 665 2.19 3.17 28.99
CA ARG A 665 2.53 4.45 28.35
C ARG A 665 2.75 4.25 26.86
N ASP A 666 2.00 4.98 26.03
CA ASP A 666 2.40 5.28 24.65
C ASP A 666 3.84 5.84 24.64
N MET A 667 4.66 5.42 23.67
CA MET A 667 5.98 6.00 23.45
C MET A 667 5.87 7.28 22.58
N TYR A 668 6.43 8.41 23.04
CA TYR A 668 6.39 9.69 22.33
C TYR A 668 7.79 10.19 21.96
N CYS A 669 7.89 11.02 20.92
CA CYS A 669 9.10 11.79 20.64
C CYS A 669 9.37 12.87 21.71
N ASP A 670 10.62 13.31 21.85
CA ASP A 670 11.08 14.16 22.97
C ASP A 670 10.32 15.48 23.12
N ASP A 671 9.97 16.12 22.00
CA ASP A 671 9.11 17.30 21.92
C ASP A 671 7.72 17.04 22.52
N CYS A 672 7.12 15.89 22.21
CA CYS A 672 5.87 15.46 22.81
C CYS A 672 6.04 15.06 24.27
N THR A 673 7.06 14.29 24.63
CA THR A 673 7.36 13.90 26.03
C THR A 673 7.49 15.14 26.92
N THR A 674 8.21 16.17 26.45
CA THR A 674 8.37 17.45 27.14
C THR A 674 7.02 18.14 27.36
N ARG A 675 6.21 18.32 26.29
CA ARG A 675 4.90 19.00 26.37
C ARG A 675 3.84 18.19 27.14
N VAL A 676 3.90 16.86 27.11
CA VAL A 676 3.05 15.96 27.92
C VAL A 676 3.43 16.02 29.39
N ASN A 677 4.68 16.33 29.71
CA ASN A 677 5.13 16.54 31.09
C ASN A 677 4.76 17.92 31.65
N THR A 678 4.49 18.93 30.80
CA THR A 678 3.79 20.15 31.24
C THR A 678 2.39 19.80 31.74
N ARG A 679 2.05 20.24 32.95
CA ARG A 679 0.76 19.98 33.61
C ARG A 679 0.06 21.27 34.04
N GLU A 680 -1.26 21.23 33.99
CA GLU A 680 -2.16 22.22 34.59
C GLU A 680 -3.02 21.57 35.68
N THR A 681 -3.44 22.35 36.67
CA THR A 681 -4.41 21.97 37.70
C THR A 681 -5.82 22.36 37.28
N LYS A 682 -6.78 21.44 37.45
CA LYS A 682 -8.21 21.72 37.28
C LYS A 682 -9.02 21.09 38.42
N THR A 683 -9.95 21.85 38.99
CA THR A 683 -10.75 21.42 40.14
C THR A 683 -11.75 20.33 39.73
N CYS A 684 -11.75 19.20 40.44
CA CYS A 684 -12.68 18.10 40.18
C CYS A 684 -14.10 18.46 40.63
N VAL A 685 -15.05 18.47 39.69
CA VAL A 685 -16.46 18.83 39.95
C VAL A 685 -17.19 17.88 40.91
N VAL A 686 -16.65 16.69 41.18
CA VAL A 686 -17.26 15.67 42.07
C VAL A 686 -16.71 15.72 43.50
N CYS A 687 -15.46 16.13 43.71
CA CYS A 687 -14.82 16.08 45.03
C CYS A 687 -14.04 17.32 45.45
N GLY A 688 -14.09 18.41 44.66
CA GLY A 688 -13.46 19.70 44.98
C GLY A 688 -11.93 19.71 44.96
N LYS A 689 -11.27 18.59 44.68
CA LYS A 689 -9.81 18.48 44.68
C LYS A 689 -9.22 18.88 43.33
N GLU A 690 -8.09 19.58 43.37
CA GLU A 690 -7.28 19.80 42.18
C GLU A 690 -6.82 18.48 41.57
N ASN A 691 -6.85 18.40 40.25
CA ASN A 691 -6.34 17.30 39.46
C ASN A 691 -5.36 17.82 38.42
N LEU A 692 -4.10 17.38 38.52
CA LEU A 692 -3.09 17.60 37.49
C LEU A 692 -3.42 16.78 36.23
N PHE A 693 -3.44 17.45 35.07
CA PHE A 693 -3.55 16.83 33.75
C PHE A 693 -2.57 17.51 32.79
N SER A 694 -2.34 16.96 31.60
CA SER A 694 -1.59 17.65 30.54
C SER A 694 -2.56 18.14 29.47
N PRO A 695 -2.73 19.46 29.27
CA PRO A 695 -3.59 19.99 28.20
C PRO A 695 -3.16 19.45 26.85
N TYR A 696 -1.87 19.57 26.52
CA TYR A 696 -1.28 19.13 25.26
C TYR A 696 -1.62 17.68 24.90
N TRP A 697 -1.62 16.76 25.88
CA TRP A 697 -2.00 15.36 25.63
C TRP A 697 -3.48 15.21 25.27
N TYR A 698 -4.36 15.90 26.01
CA TYR A 698 -5.79 15.90 25.75
C TYR A 698 -6.11 16.57 24.40
N ASP A 699 -5.47 17.71 24.10
CA ASP A 699 -5.62 18.44 22.84
C ASP A 699 -5.15 17.62 21.63
N MET A 700 -3.97 16.97 21.73
CA MET A 700 -3.41 16.15 20.63
C MET A 700 -4.24 14.90 20.33
N LYS A 701 -4.81 14.26 21.36
CA LYS A 701 -5.77 13.15 21.22
C LYS A 701 -7.21 13.63 20.89
N GLY A 702 -7.47 14.94 20.80
CA GLY A 702 -8.78 15.51 20.52
C GLY A 702 -9.84 15.21 21.60
N MET A 703 -9.50 15.42 22.87
CA MET A 703 -10.33 15.10 24.02
C MET A 703 -10.52 16.28 24.97
N GLU A 704 -11.72 16.44 25.52
CA GLU A 704 -12.03 17.46 26.51
C GLU A 704 -11.17 17.35 27.78
N HIS A 705 -10.70 18.49 28.28
CA HIS A 705 -9.89 18.58 29.50
C HIS A 705 -10.69 18.09 30.72
N PRO A 706 -10.14 17.16 31.52
CA PRO A 706 -10.90 16.38 32.50
C PRO A 706 -11.55 17.26 33.58
N THR A 707 -12.89 17.23 33.64
CA THR A 707 -13.69 17.86 34.70
C THR A 707 -13.72 17.03 35.99
N THR A 708 -13.44 15.72 35.90
CA THR A 708 -13.33 14.80 37.03
C THR A 708 -11.89 14.29 37.19
N CYS A 709 -11.45 14.15 38.44
CA CYS A 709 -10.14 13.56 38.74
C CYS A 709 -10.13 12.06 38.48
N LYS A 710 -8.94 11.46 38.34
CA LYS A 710 -8.78 10.01 38.09
C LYS A 710 -9.50 9.11 39.11
N TRP A 711 -9.77 9.61 40.32
CA TRP A 711 -10.46 8.87 41.40
C TRP A 711 -11.99 9.07 41.43
N CYS A 712 -12.53 10.02 40.67
CA CYS A 712 -13.96 10.26 40.51
C CYS A 712 -14.46 9.93 39.09
N LYS A 713 -13.60 9.32 38.27
CA LYS A 713 -13.94 8.77 36.96
C LYS A 713 -14.32 7.31 37.16
N THR A 714 -15.63 7.07 37.33
CA THR A 714 -16.27 5.74 37.42
C THR A 714 -16.68 5.25 36.05
#